data_AF-A0A1B8CU64-F1
#
_entry.id   AF-A0A1B8CU64-F1
#
_cell.length_a   1.000
_cell.length_b   1.000
_cell.length_c   1.000
_cell.angle_alpha   90.00
_cell.angle_beta   90.00
_cell.angle_gamma   90.00
#
_symmetry.space_group_name_H-M   'P 1'
#
loop_
_entity.id
_entity.type
_entity.pdbx_description
1 polymer ?
#
loop_
_entity_poly.entity_id
_entity_poly.type
_entity_poly.pdbx_seq_one_letter_code
_entity_poly.pdbx_strand_id
1 'polypeptide(L)'
;MSLSSKLSDISRHLVTPDNPARETGTLDYQRCALLHNFLVEYSWLADGKSLADLERRSFFERNGDEAEEIRERLDPALTAFLEAAYDVEGTVFYLWVAGITAPSEMWTNHSGDDVGEPHTLYWTNNICSHTNGLMYHQKQCMATMAMGIFDMDFSQPIEDHPELWHPLETVLSNWIHMIQLGKITATPEKTDCEKQGLWAWHSYGEAQIDNTVAASDRLVEAIESRMPSEALRPAREGPLLSDKDLDAASILESIRVPRFEFIAPGLLVPHDREAFASSQVFTTMDSTDEYDDDKVTVPPVLLFRATDLTANFDWDNKYRSLNPFCRPTLRDRSPLRIDRVFLSANVRNVEVFRAIADHEIFRKGVTEVIWDDALLAESNEQYEDEFYCEGEDLPDCDETCPVWFLWASRENLSWLTSRKGNDVDDLPQHLERAKQMEAQLPLNVSYAYYQGLLMQQESVLSTQADIEALKYGITRFPALKRITITPAAHGALYTPLYETPMIRAFPYGFNYLIPRAWPTVEPGFSPCEAPPWDTEAEKNKWRGFRIVLRTLAEQEHHISEFILDVNGLCTGLNCHVFDEPCEEYEDLVALLRKPDFNRIDLGLLVSTQQDEGWPSFRSGHLKHALGEAKDLQHVSLCTDLGANQEIDVPEEESDVIPLRTIFPINRWQQLQHLGISGFVVRQDDLISLLAALPASLLSVELSFLHFYGDGNYRNLLCDMRDKLGWRGRSASERPKVSGFLYGDGLNPFGREGDSFSPNQIRLGFGVERDEFEPGFERPWAQYDELQRLGYYPDVRLQYEEWKKSLSDDLST
;
A
#
# COMPACT_ATOMS: atom_id res chain seq x y z
N MET A 1 22.13 -35.19 29.98
CA MET A 1 22.77 -35.67 28.74
C MET A 1 21.66 -35.91 27.73
N SER A 2 21.63 -35.18 26.61
CA SER A 2 20.60 -35.34 25.59
C SER A 2 20.58 -36.78 25.06
N LEU A 3 19.39 -37.38 24.89
CA LEU A 3 19.19 -38.73 24.34
C LEU A 3 19.97 -38.94 23.03
N SER A 4 20.11 -37.88 22.22
CA SER A 4 20.85 -37.86 20.96
C SER A 4 22.35 -38.17 21.11
N SER A 5 22.96 -37.91 22.28
CA SER A 5 24.39 -38.20 22.52
C SER A 5 24.70 -39.70 22.63
N LYS A 6 23.66 -40.56 22.70
CA LYS A 6 23.77 -42.03 22.74
C LYS A 6 23.53 -42.68 21.37
N LEU A 7 23.22 -41.89 20.35
CA LEU A 7 22.95 -42.33 18.98
C LEU A 7 24.09 -41.97 18.04
N SER A 8 24.09 -42.59 16.86
CA SER A 8 25.02 -42.24 15.78
C SER A 8 24.79 -40.81 15.30
N ASP A 9 25.86 -40.08 15.00
CA ASP A 9 25.75 -38.71 14.45
C ASP A 9 25.23 -38.74 13.00
N ILE A 10 24.00 -38.24 12.83
CA ILE A 10 23.31 -38.15 11.55
C ILE A 10 23.37 -36.74 10.94
N SER A 11 24.07 -35.78 11.55
CA SER A 11 24.01 -34.36 11.17
C SER A 11 24.37 -34.13 9.70
N ARG A 12 25.35 -34.86 9.17
CA ARG A 12 25.77 -34.82 7.76
C ARG A 12 24.76 -35.39 6.76
N HIS A 13 23.71 -36.05 7.26
CA HIS A 13 22.65 -36.68 6.45
C HIS A 13 21.34 -35.88 6.50
N LEU A 14 21.22 -34.85 7.35
CA LEU A 14 20.05 -33.98 7.36
C LEU A 14 20.02 -33.09 6.11
N VAL A 15 18.81 -32.84 5.59
CA VAL A 15 18.58 -31.90 4.48
C VAL A 15 18.75 -30.48 5.00
N THR A 16 19.74 -29.76 4.48
CA THR A 16 20.06 -28.38 4.81
C THR A 16 20.39 -27.61 3.52
N PRO A 17 20.48 -26.26 3.54
CA PRO A 17 20.92 -25.50 2.38
C PRO A 17 22.29 -25.94 1.84
N ASP A 18 23.21 -26.38 2.72
CA ASP A 18 24.54 -26.88 2.35
C ASP A 18 24.56 -28.36 1.95
N ASN A 19 23.46 -29.08 2.18
CA ASN A 19 23.29 -30.50 1.88
C ASN A 19 21.85 -30.78 1.40
N PRO A 20 21.48 -30.28 0.21
CA PRO A 20 20.09 -30.31 -0.26
C PRO A 20 19.57 -31.73 -0.49
N ALA A 21 18.26 -31.86 -0.66
CA ALA A 21 17.63 -33.10 -1.08
C ALA A 21 18.07 -33.50 -2.50
N ARG A 22 17.90 -34.78 -2.84
CA ARG A 22 18.35 -35.28 -4.14
C ARG A 22 17.40 -34.83 -5.25
N GLU A 23 17.93 -34.16 -6.28
CA GLU A 23 17.13 -33.64 -7.42
C GLU A 23 16.99 -34.62 -8.59
N THR A 24 17.53 -35.84 -8.49
CA THR A 24 17.64 -36.78 -9.62
C THR A 24 16.33 -37.52 -9.97
N GLY A 25 15.20 -37.16 -9.36
CA GLY A 25 13.90 -37.81 -9.59
C GLY A 25 13.84 -39.28 -9.09
N THR A 26 14.75 -39.68 -8.21
CA THR A 26 14.82 -41.02 -7.61
C THR A 26 14.97 -40.91 -6.10
N LEU A 27 14.32 -41.80 -5.34
CA LEU A 27 14.43 -41.83 -3.88
C LEU A 27 15.88 -42.03 -3.39
N ASP A 28 16.34 -41.17 -2.47
CA ASP A 28 17.59 -41.41 -1.74
C ASP A 28 17.37 -42.42 -0.61
N TYR A 29 17.20 -43.69 -0.99
CA TYR A 29 16.82 -44.74 -0.05
C TYR A 29 17.81 -44.90 1.11
N GLN A 30 19.11 -44.71 0.87
CA GLN A 30 20.15 -44.84 1.90
C GLN A 30 20.01 -43.73 2.94
N ARG A 31 19.85 -42.49 2.48
CA ARG A 31 19.63 -41.33 3.37
C ARG A 31 18.31 -41.48 4.11
N CYS A 32 17.24 -41.86 3.43
CA CYS A 32 15.92 -42.06 4.05
C CYS A 32 15.95 -43.17 5.11
N ALA A 33 16.57 -44.33 4.82
CA ALA A 33 16.68 -45.43 5.78
C ALA A 33 17.50 -45.03 7.01
N LEU A 34 18.60 -44.30 6.84
CA LEU A 34 19.40 -43.78 7.96
C LEU A 34 18.58 -42.84 8.86
N LEU A 35 17.83 -41.90 8.27
CA LEU A 35 17.00 -40.94 9.01
C LEU A 35 15.81 -41.64 9.70
N HIS A 36 15.16 -42.58 9.01
CA HIS A 36 14.09 -43.40 9.58
C HIS A 36 14.59 -44.22 10.77
N ASN A 37 15.68 -44.97 10.60
CA ASN A 37 16.23 -45.84 11.63
C ASN A 37 16.70 -45.03 12.85
N PHE A 38 17.20 -43.81 12.64
CA PHE A 38 17.50 -42.89 13.74
C PHE A 38 16.25 -42.54 14.57
N LEU A 39 15.10 -42.28 13.95
CA LEU A 39 13.84 -42.01 14.66
C LEU A 39 13.36 -43.24 15.46
N VAL A 40 13.51 -44.45 14.90
CA VAL A 40 13.23 -45.71 15.63
C VAL A 40 14.12 -45.83 16.87
N GLU A 41 15.44 -45.71 16.70
CA GLU A 41 16.39 -45.84 17.81
C GLU A 41 16.20 -44.72 18.85
N TYR A 42 15.86 -43.50 18.42
CA TYR A 42 15.56 -42.37 19.29
C TYR A 42 14.33 -42.63 20.16
N SER A 43 13.22 -43.05 19.56
CA SER A 43 11.98 -43.34 20.30
C SER A 43 12.17 -44.52 21.26
N TRP A 44 12.92 -45.56 20.87
CA TRP A 44 13.23 -46.71 21.71
C TRP A 44 14.04 -46.33 22.95
N LEU A 45 15.07 -45.51 22.79
CA LEU A 45 15.85 -44.97 23.90
C LEU A 45 15.01 -44.05 24.80
N ALA A 46 14.13 -43.23 24.20
CA ALA A 46 13.26 -42.33 24.93
C ALA A 46 12.25 -43.10 25.80
N ASP A 47 11.80 -44.27 25.36
CA ASP A 47 10.97 -45.21 26.15
C ASP A 47 11.73 -45.87 27.32
N GLY A 48 13.01 -45.52 27.53
CA GLY A 48 13.85 -46.07 28.58
C GLY A 48 14.40 -47.47 28.29
N LYS A 49 14.26 -47.97 27.05
CA LYS A 49 14.74 -49.30 26.64
C LYS A 49 16.20 -49.25 26.17
N SER A 50 16.88 -50.40 26.24
CA SER A 50 18.26 -50.53 25.73
C SER A 50 18.26 -50.80 24.23
N LEU A 51 19.17 -50.17 23.47
CA LEU A 51 19.38 -50.45 22.04
C LEU A 51 19.90 -51.87 21.76
N ALA A 52 20.42 -52.56 22.78
CA ALA A 52 20.81 -53.96 22.67
C ALA A 52 19.59 -54.89 22.51
N ASP A 53 18.45 -54.48 23.05
CA ASP A 53 17.19 -55.25 23.00
C ASP A 53 16.32 -54.88 21.78
N LEU A 54 16.79 -53.93 20.96
CA LEU A 54 16.09 -53.52 19.75
C LEU A 54 16.28 -54.57 18.65
N GLU A 55 15.18 -55.21 18.28
CA GLU A 55 15.13 -56.14 17.15
C GLU A 55 15.11 -55.35 15.82
N ARG A 56 16.25 -55.36 15.12
CA ARG A 56 16.47 -54.62 13.86
C ARG A 56 16.04 -55.44 12.65
N ARG A 57 14.77 -55.81 12.59
CA ARG A 57 14.18 -56.45 11.40
C ARG A 57 13.69 -55.40 10.43
N SER A 58 13.92 -55.65 9.15
CA SER A 58 13.37 -54.85 8.04
C SER A 58 11.87 -55.11 7.84
N PHE A 59 11.22 -54.26 7.03
CA PHE A 59 9.82 -54.43 6.65
C PHE A 59 9.51 -55.82 6.06
N PHE A 60 10.35 -56.32 5.15
CA PHE A 60 10.17 -57.63 4.53
C PHE A 60 10.44 -58.79 5.49
N GLU A 61 11.47 -58.69 6.35
CA GLU A 61 11.76 -59.72 7.35
C GLU A 61 10.65 -59.87 8.39
N ARG A 62 9.91 -58.79 8.63
CA ARG A 62 8.83 -58.74 9.61
C ARG A 62 7.49 -59.22 9.06
N ASN A 63 7.12 -58.73 7.89
CA ASN A 63 5.80 -59.01 7.28
C ASN A 63 5.82 -60.27 6.38
N GLY A 64 7.01 -60.81 6.04
CA GLY A 64 7.16 -62.09 5.37
C GLY A 64 6.44 -62.15 4.03
N ASP A 65 5.68 -63.23 3.81
CA ASP A 65 4.98 -63.50 2.55
C ASP A 65 4.05 -62.35 2.12
N GLU A 66 3.40 -61.65 3.06
CA GLU A 66 2.51 -60.52 2.75
C GLU A 66 3.25 -59.33 2.14
N ALA A 67 4.49 -59.07 2.57
CA ALA A 67 5.31 -58.02 1.96
C ALA A 67 5.86 -58.45 0.58
N GLU A 68 6.16 -59.74 0.40
CA GLU A 68 6.60 -60.26 -0.90
C GLU A 68 5.50 -60.17 -1.96
N GLU A 69 4.22 -60.31 -1.59
CA GLU A 69 3.08 -60.15 -2.52
C GLU A 69 2.99 -58.76 -3.14
N ILE A 70 3.44 -57.70 -2.43
CA ILE A 70 3.40 -56.33 -2.94
C ILE A 70 4.70 -55.90 -3.62
N ARG A 71 5.77 -56.71 -3.57
CA ARG A 71 7.11 -56.34 -4.07
C ARG A 71 7.10 -55.91 -5.54
N GLU A 72 6.33 -56.59 -6.38
CA GLU A 72 6.22 -56.26 -7.82
C GLU A 72 5.55 -54.90 -8.10
N ARG A 73 4.84 -54.34 -7.12
CA ARG A 73 4.14 -53.03 -7.23
C ARG A 73 5.00 -51.87 -6.76
N LEU A 74 6.11 -52.14 -6.06
CA LEU A 74 6.99 -51.15 -5.48
C LEU A 74 8.09 -50.74 -6.45
N ASP A 75 8.43 -49.45 -6.46
CA ASP A 75 9.62 -48.98 -7.18
C ASP A 75 10.90 -49.62 -6.59
N PRO A 76 11.94 -49.95 -7.40
CA PRO A 76 13.17 -50.55 -6.89
C PRO A 76 13.86 -49.73 -5.79
N ALA A 77 13.83 -48.40 -5.84
CA ALA A 77 14.43 -47.56 -4.80
C ALA A 77 13.60 -47.57 -3.51
N LEU A 78 12.27 -47.63 -3.61
CA LEU A 78 11.40 -47.79 -2.44
C LEU A 78 11.54 -49.20 -1.83
N THR A 79 11.69 -50.22 -2.65
CA THR A 79 11.99 -51.60 -2.20
C THR A 79 13.30 -51.61 -1.39
N ALA A 80 14.36 -50.98 -1.91
CA ALA A 80 15.64 -50.87 -1.22
C ALA A 80 15.55 -50.07 0.10
N PHE A 81 14.67 -49.06 0.17
CA PHE A 81 14.38 -48.35 1.42
C PHE A 81 13.72 -49.29 2.46
N LEU A 82 12.68 -50.04 2.07
CA LEU A 82 11.95 -50.96 2.94
C LEU A 82 12.80 -52.16 3.39
N GLU A 83 13.76 -52.61 2.57
CA GLU A 83 14.76 -53.61 2.97
C GLU A 83 15.76 -53.11 4.01
N ALA A 84 15.95 -51.79 4.12
CA ALA A 84 16.90 -51.16 5.04
C ALA A 84 16.24 -50.50 6.27
N ALA A 85 14.95 -50.19 6.21
CA ALA A 85 14.20 -49.54 7.28
C ALA A 85 13.75 -50.52 8.36
N TYR A 86 14.02 -50.22 9.63
CA TYR A 86 13.61 -51.03 10.78
C TYR A 86 12.11 -50.90 11.03
N ASP A 87 11.40 -52.03 11.04
CA ASP A 87 9.96 -52.06 11.32
C ASP A 87 9.72 -52.70 12.71
N VAL A 88 9.22 -51.92 13.66
CA VAL A 88 9.14 -52.28 15.09
C VAL A 88 7.69 -52.21 15.59
N GLU A 89 7.23 -53.27 16.25
CA GLU A 89 5.85 -53.35 16.78
C GLU A 89 5.66 -52.56 18.07
N GLY A 90 4.44 -52.05 18.25
CA GLY A 90 3.93 -51.66 19.56
C GLY A 90 4.37 -50.28 20.08
N THR A 91 5.13 -49.51 19.29
CA THR A 91 5.49 -48.13 19.61
C THR A 91 5.08 -47.19 18.47
N VAL A 92 4.48 -46.04 18.81
CA VAL A 92 4.16 -44.98 17.84
C VAL A 92 5.48 -44.42 17.28
N PHE A 93 5.70 -44.58 15.97
CA PHE A 93 6.94 -44.18 15.28
C PHE A 93 7.26 -42.70 15.42
N TYR A 94 6.30 -41.81 15.20
CA TYR A 94 6.44 -40.36 15.35
C TYR A 94 5.11 -39.73 15.79
N LEU A 95 5.12 -38.46 16.23
CA LEU A 95 3.94 -37.77 16.78
C LEU A 95 2.65 -38.02 15.97
N TRP A 96 2.72 -38.00 14.64
CA TRP A 96 1.56 -38.14 13.76
C TRP A 96 1.38 -39.51 13.12
N VAL A 97 2.43 -40.34 13.09
CA VAL A 97 2.40 -41.62 12.36
C VAL A 97 2.75 -42.79 13.26
N ALA A 98 2.01 -43.89 13.09
CA ALA A 98 2.18 -45.10 13.89
C ALA A 98 3.42 -45.90 13.47
N GLY A 99 3.72 -45.97 12.18
CA GLY A 99 4.80 -46.77 11.61
C GLY A 99 4.65 -46.92 10.09
N ILE A 100 5.49 -47.76 9.49
CA ILE A 100 5.34 -48.13 8.07
C ILE A 100 4.02 -48.88 7.91
N THR A 101 3.25 -48.54 6.88
CA THR A 101 1.94 -49.17 6.62
C THR A 101 2.09 -50.66 6.28
N ALA A 102 1.24 -51.50 6.87
CA ALA A 102 1.20 -52.93 6.58
C ALA A 102 0.93 -53.21 5.07
N PRO A 103 1.49 -54.29 4.50
CA PRO A 103 1.42 -54.55 3.06
C PRO A 103 -0.01 -54.51 2.47
N SER A 104 -0.98 -55.11 3.16
CA SER A 104 -2.37 -55.19 2.70
C SER A 104 -3.09 -53.85 2.66
N GLU A 105 -2.58 -52.83 3.37
CA GLU A 105 -3.28 -51.57 3.62
C GLU A 105 -2.63 -50.36 2.93
N MET A 106 -1.49 -50.56 2.27
CA MET A 106 -0.73 -49.47 1.65
C MET A 106 -1.51 -48.78 0.52
N TRP A 107 -2.54 -49.45 -0.04
CA TRP A 107 -3.39 -48.95 -1.14
C TRP A 107 -4.90 -48.89 -0.83
N THR A 108 -5.36 -49.18 0.39
CA THR A 108 -6.80 -49.27 0.72
C THR A 108 -7.49 -47.93 0.95
N ASN A 109 -6.75 -46.87 1.29
CA ASN A 109 -7.32 -45.64 1.83
C ASN A 109 -7.21 -44.47 0.84
N HIS A 110 -7.94 -44.50 -0.27
CA HIS A 110 -7.97 -43.36 -1.22
C HIS A 110 -9.41 -43.08 -1.67
N SER A 111 -9.87 -41.83 -1.49
CA SER A 111 -11.18 -41.33 -1.94
C SER A 111 -11.12 -40.61 -3.29
N GLY A 112 -10.03 -40.74 -4.05
CA GLY A 112 -9.85 -40.15 -5.37
C GLY A 112 -9.98 -41.19 -6.48
N ASP A 113 -10.72 -40.85 -7.54
CA ASP A 113 -11.00 -41.69 -8.72
C ASP A 113 -9.77 -41.93 -9.65
N ASP A 114 -8.57 -41.46 -9.27
CA ASP A 114 -7.37 -41.66 -10.07
C ASP A 114 -6.69 -43.00 -9.76
N VAL A 115 -6.90 -43.92 -10.68
CA VAL A 115 -6.23 -45.21 -10.76
C VAL A 115 -4.72 -44.99 -10.97
N GLY A 116 -3.95 -44.87 -9.87
CA GLY A 116 -2.69 -45.60 -9.75
C GLY A 116 -1.37 -44.95 -9.33
N GLU A 117 -1.24 -43.87 -8.53
CA GLU A 117 0.13 -43.35 -8.22
C GLU A 117 0.55 -43.01 -6.77
N PRO A 118 -0.24 -42.39 -5.87
CA PRO A 118 0.14 -42.23 -4.47
C PRO A 118 -0.33 -43.39 -3.58
N HIS A 119 0.47 -43.78 -2.59
CA HIS A 119 0.12 -44.80 -1.60
C HIS A 119 0.54 -44.35 -0.19
N THR A 120 -0.10 -44.87 0.86
CA THR A 120 0.17 -44.44 2.24
C THR A 120 1.39 -45.20 2.77
N LEU A 121 2.57 -44.56 2.75
CA LEU A 121 3.84 -45.14 3.21
C LEU A 121 3.91 -45.23 4.74
N TYR A 122 3.43 -44.20 5.44
CA TYR A 122 3.29 -44.22 6.90
C TYR A 122 1.83 -44.01 7.31
N TRP A 123 1.33 -44.93 8.11
CA TRP A 123 -0.03 -44.91 8.62
C TRP A 123 -0.16 -43.85 9.72
N THR A 124 -1.23 -43.04 9.73
CA THR A 124 -1.46 -42.04 10.80
C THR A 124 -1.98 -42.66 12.08
N ASN A 125 -1.55 -42.16 13.23
CA ASN A 125 -2.15 -42.60 14.49
C ASN A 125 -3.53 -41.95 14.73
N ASN A 126 -4.10 -42.17 15.92
CA ASN A 126 -5.45 -41.71 16.30
C ASN A 126 -5.62 -40.18 16.41
N ILE A 127 -4.59 -39.37 16.10
CA ILE A 127 -4.72 -37.91 16.03
C ILE A 127 -5.57 -37.49 14.82
N CYS A 128 -5.56 -38.25 13.73
CA CYS A 128 -6.31 -37.92 12.52
C CYS A 128 -7.62 -38.71 12.43
N SER A 129 -8.64 -38.14 11.78
CA SER A 129 -9.96 -38.76 11.58
C SER A 129 -10.00 -39.79 10.43
N HIS A 130 -8.87 -40.02 9.77
CA HIS A 130 -8.67 -40.99 8.71
C HIS A 130 -7.37 -41.74 8.93
N THR A 131 -7.07 -42.71 8.07
CA THR A 131 -5.90 -43.60 8.18
C THR A 131 -4.73 -43.20 7.28
N ASN A 132 -4.92 -42.21 6.40
CA ASN A 132 -3.84 -41.64 5.59
C ASN A 132 -2.91 -40.78 6.44
N GLY A 133 -1.65 -41.20 6.60
CA GLY A 133 -0.61 -40.39 7.24
C GLY A 133 0.27 -39.72 6.20
N LEU A 134 1.47 -40.27 6.01
CA LEU A 134 2.38 -39.81 4.96
C LEU A 134 2.15 -40.60 3.68
N MET A 135 1.66 -39.92 2.65
CA MET A 135 1.48 -40.47 1.32
C MET A 135 2.76 -40.31 0.49
N TYR A 136 3.08 -41.29 -0.33
CA TYR A 136 4.24 -41.31 -1.20
C TYR A 136 3.84 -41.60 -2.64
N HIS A 137 4.32 -40.76 -3.56
CA HIS A 137 4.07 -40.85 -4.98
C HIS A 137 5.30 -41.43 -5.70
N GLN A 138 5.22 -42.70 -6.10
CA GLN A 138 6.39 -43.43 -6.59
C GLN A 138 7.02 -42.82 -7.84
N LYS A 139 6.20 -42.38 -8.82
CA LYS A 139 6.72 -41.87 -10.09
C LYS A 139 7.45 -40.54 -9.97
N GLN A 140 7.02 -39.71 -9.02
CA GLN A 140 7.62 -38.40 -8.78
C GLN A 140 8.66 -38.46 -7.65
N CYS A 141 8.72 -39.56 -6.90
CA CYS A 141 9.57 -39.74 -5.73
C CYS A 141 9.34 -38.71 -4.62
N MET A 142 8.10 -38.24 -4.45
CA MET A 142 7.73 -37.19 -3.50
C MET A 142 6.72 -37.71 -2.48
N ALA A 143 6.73 -37.11 -1.30
CA ALA A 143 5.83 -37.40 -0.18
C ALA A 143 5.03 -36.16 0.21
N THR A 144 3.80 -36.38 0.66
CA THR A 144 2.96 -35.34 1.27
C THR A 144 2.25 -35.90 2.49
N MET A 145 1.75 -35.01 3.35
CA MET A 145 1.05 -35.36 4.58
C MET A 145 -0.28 -34.64 4.65
N ALA A 146 -1.37 -35.39 4.84
CA ALA A 146 -2.72 -34.87 5.04
C ALA A 146 -3.11 -35.12 6.50
N MET A 147 -3.55 -34.08 7.22
CA MET A 147 -3.97 -34.20 8.62
C MET A 147 -5.50 -34.23 8.77
N GLY A 148 -6.21 -33.61 7.82
CA GLY A 148 -7.65 -33.68 7.67
C GLY A 148 -8.10 -34.40 6.40
N ILE A 149 -9.32 -34.95 6.42
CA ILE A 149 -9.92 -35.65 5.26
C ILE A 149 -10.00 -34.76 4.00
N PHE A 150 -10.07 -33.45 4.16
CA PHE A 150 -10.14 -32.47 3.08
C PHE A 150 -8.75 -32.01 2.58
N ASP A 151 -7.69 -32.22 3.35
CA ASP A 151 -6.33 -31.79 2.98
C ASP A 151 -5.84 -32.53 1.71
N MET A 152 -6.39 -33.70 1.46
CA MET A 152 -6.11 -34.49 0.26
C MET A 152 -6.58 -33.78 -1.02
N ASP A 153 -7.73 -33.11 -0.99
CA ASP A 153 -8.27 -32.40 -2.15
C ASP A 153 -7.43 -31.14 -2.48
N PHE A 154 -6.69 -30.61 -1.51
CA PHE A 154 -5.83 -29.43 -1.69
C PHE A 154 -4.40 -29.76 -2.12
N SER A 155 -3.99 -31.03 -2.03
CA SER A 155 -2.66 -31.48 -2.43
C SER A 155 -2.65 -32.23 -3.76
N GLN A 156 -3.82 -32.40 -4.38
CA GLN A 156 -3.97 -33.09 -5.65
C GLN A 156 -4.71 -32.20 -6.67
N PRO A 157 -4.36 -32.29 -7.97
CA PRO A 157 -3.26 -33.08 -8.53
C PRO A 157 -1.88 -32.47 -8.19
N ILE A 158 -0.80 -33.26 -8.24
CA ILE A 158 0.52 -32.81 -7.79
C ILE A 158 1.05 -31.65 -8.64
N GLU A 159 0.72 -31.65 -9.94
CA GLU A 159 1.13 -30.64 -10.91
C GLU A 159 0.62 -29.24 -10.55
N ASP A 160 -0.54 -29.15 -9.90
CA ASP A 160 -1.15 -27.90 -9.49
C ASP A 160 -0.64 -27.42 -8.11
N HIS A 161 -0.07 -28.34 -7.32
CA HIS A 161 0.35 -28.10 -5.93
C HIS A 161 1.77 -28.63 -5.61
N PRO A 162 2.80 -28.37 -6.44
CA PRO A 162 4.15 -28.92 -6.25
C PRO A 162 4.80 -28.47 -4.93
N GLU A 163 4.33 -27.36 -4.33
CA GLU A 163 4.79 -26.83 -3.05
C GLU A 163 4.40 -27.67 -1.84
N LEU A 164 3.40 -28.55 -1.96
CA LEU A 164 2.93 -29.42 -0.87
C LEU A 164 3.56 -30.82 -0.88
N TRP A 165 4.41 -31.09 -1.88
CA TRP A 165 5.08 -32.37 -2.09
C TRP A 165 6.59 -32.19 -1.91
N HIS A 166 7.21 -33.09 -1.16
CA HIS A 166 8.62 -32.99 -0.79
C HIS A 166 9.34 -34.34 -0.90
N PRO A 167 10.65 -34.37 -1.20
CA PRO A 167 11.43 -35.61 -1.11
C PRO A 167 11.31 -36.24 0.28
N LEU A 168 11.28 -37.57 0.37
CA LEU A 168 11.09 -38.26 1.64
C LEU A 168 12.19 -37.92 2.66
N GLU A 169 13.44 -37.75 2.21
CA GLU A 169 14.55 -37.33 3.07
C GLU A 169 14.33 -35.94 3.67
N THR A 170 13.60 -35.05 2.99
CA THR A 170 13.24 -33.72 3.50
C THR A 170 12.22 -33.85 4.61
N VAL A 171 11.18 -34.66 4.43
CA VAL A 171 10.15 -34.92 5.44
C VAL A 171 10.78 -35.51 6.71
N LEU A 172 11.61 -36.56 6.57
CA LEU A 172 12.28 -37.20 7.69
C LEU A 172 13.28 -36.26 8.39
N SER A 173 14.02 -35.45 7.62
CA SER A 173 14.93 -34.44 8.19
C SER A 173 14.17 -33.39 8.99
N ASN A 174 13.02 -32.95 8.52
CA ASN A 174 12.17 -31.98 9.21
C ASN A 174 11.61 -32.55 10.53
N TRP A 175 11.20 -33.82 10.55
CA TRP A 175 10.79 -34.50 11.79
C TRP A 175 11.92 -34.54 12.83
N ILE A 176 13.15 -34.81 12.38
CA ILE A 176 14.33 -34.75 13.27
C ILE A 176 14.63 -33.32 13.70
N HIS A 177 14.48 -32.35 12.80
CA HIS A 177 14.68 -30.95 13.12
C HIS A 177 13.71 -30.46 14.20
N MET A 178 12.43 -30.87 14.14
CA MET A 178 11.46 -30.56 15.20
C MET A 178 11.84 -31.18 16.55
N ILE A 179 12.50 -32.34 16.56
CA ILE A 179 13.09 -32.91 17.78
C ILE A 179 14.25 -32.04 18.28
N GLN A 180 15.16 -31.66 17.39
CA GLN A 180 16.33 -30.83 17.74
C GLN A 180 15.92 -29.45 18.25
N LEU A 181 14.84 -28.88 17.73
CA LEU A 181 14.25 -27.62 18.20
C LEU A 181 13.54 -27.75 19.55
N GLY A 182 13.29 -28.97 20.05
CA GLY A 182 12.49 -29.21 21.24
C GLY A 182 10.99 -29.03 21.04
N LYS A 183 10.54 -28.74 19.80
CA LYS A 183 9.13 -28.60 19.44
C LYS A 183 8.36 -29.91 19.59
N ILE A 184 9.04 -31.03 19.32
CA ILE A 184 8.54 -32.38 19.56
C ILE A 184 9.54 -33.09 20.47
N THR A 185 9.06 -33.69 21.55
CA THR A 185 9.92 -34.45 22.48
C THR A 185 9.36 -35.85 22.67
N ALA A 186 10.23 -36.81 22.98
CA ALA A 186 9.82 -38.16 23.32
C ALA A 186 10.06 -38.40 24.82
N THR A 187 9.01 -38.70 25.58
CA THR A 187 9.09 -38.98 27.02
C THR A 187 8.00 -39.96 27.46
N PRO A 188 8.28 -40.91 28.36
CA PRO A 188 7.24 -41.77 28.97
C PRO A 188 6.42 -41.02 30.02
N GLU A 189 6.91 -39.89 30.54
CA GLU A 189 6.24 -39.11 31.58
C GLU A 189 5.00 -38.40 31.06
N LYS A 190 4.01 -38.16 31.93
CA LYS A 190 2.85 -37.35 31.56
C LYS A 190 3.28 -35.90 31.34
N THR A 191 2.71 -35.28 30.33
CA THR A 191 2.95 -33.88 29.95
C THR A 191 1.63 -33.11 29.93
N ASP A 192 1.70 -31.81 30.15
CA ASP A 192 0.53 -30.93 30.09
C ASP A 192 0.18 -30.50 28.64
N CYS A 193 1.03 -30.85 27.67
CA CYS A 193 0.84 -30.61 26.25
C CYS A 193 0.29 -31.84 25.50
N GLU A 194 -0.20 -31.64 24.26
CA GLU A 194 -0.74 -32.70 23.42
C GLU A 194 0.27 -33.83 23.24
N LYS A 195 -0.15 -35.06 23.55
CA LYS A 195 0.74 -36.21 23.59
C LYS A 195 0.10 -37.44 22.97
N GLN A 196 0.86 -38.14 22.13
CA GLN A 196 0.46 -39.40 21.51
C GLN A 196 1.54 -40.45 21.70
N GLY A 197 1.22 -41.49 22.47
CA GLY A 197 2.22 -42.47 22.90
C GLY A 197 3.32 -41.81 23.74
N LEU A 198 4.55 -41.82 23.23
CA LEU A 198 5.72 -41.18 23.85
C LEU A 198 5.95 -39.75 23.37
N TRP A 199 5.35 -39.37 22.25
CA TRP A 199 5.63 -38.11 21.58
C TRP A 199 4.74 -37.00 22.12
N ALA A 200 5.35 -35.94 22.64
CA ALA A 200 4.70 -34.74 23.13
C ALA A 200 4.98 -33.57 22.18
N TRP A 201 3.92 -32.86 21.80
CA TRP A 201 3.95 -31.68 20.95
C TRP A 201 3.88 -30.42 21.80
N HIS A 202 4.92 -29.61 21.78
CA HIS A 202 4.95 -28.33 22.49
C HIS A 202 4.41 -27.21 21.61
N SER A 203 3.77 -26.20 22.20
CA SER A 203 3.30 -25.03 21.45
C SER A 203 4.47 -24.21 20.85
N TYR A 204 5.68 -24.36 21.38
CA TYR A 204 6.94 -23.74 20.94
C TYR A 204 8.11 -24.52 21.56
N GLY A 205 9.33 -24.35 21.03
CA GLY A 205 10.56 -24.80 21.69
C GLY A 205 11.44 -23.62 22.08
N GLU A 206 12.23 -23.73 23.16
CA GLU A 206 13.14 -22.65 23.64
C GLU A 206 14.01 -22.10 22.49
N ALA A 207 14.60 -22.99 21.69
CA ALA A 207 15.42 -22.59 20.54
C ALA A 207 14.65 -21.81 19.47
N GLN A 208 13.33 -22.03 19.32
CA GLN A 208 12.53 -21.25 18.38
C GLN A 208 12.32 -19.83 18.90
N ILE A 209 12.11 -19.68 20.21
CA ILE A 209 11.88 -18.37 20.77
C ILE A 209 13.19 -17.59 20.84
N ASP A 210 14.30 -18.19 21.29
CA ASP A 210 15.64 -17.59 21.26
C ASP A 210 16.00 -17.06 19.86
N ASN A 211 15.76 -17.87 18.81
CA ASN A 211 16.03 -17.47 17.43
C ASN A 211 15.11 -16.32 16.97
N THR A 212 13.86 -16.31 17.41
CA THR A 212 12.86 -15.28 17.09
C THR A 212 13.22 -13.96 17.78
N VAL A 213 13.55 -13.99 19.07
CA VAL A 213 14.01 -12.83 19.84
C VAL A 213 15.29 -12.28 19.22
N ALA A 214 16.27 -13.12 18.91
CA ALA A 214 17.51 -12.68 18.27
C ALA A 214 17.28 -12.08 16.87
N ALA A 215 16.32 -12.59 16.10
CA ALA A 215 15.97 -12.01 14.81
C ALA A 215 15.26 -10.66 14.95
N SER A 216 14.36 -10.54 15.93
CA SER A 216 13.69 -9.28 16.28
C SER A 216 14.70 -8.23 16.71
N ASP A 217 15.63 -8.59 17.59
CA ASP A 217 16.68 -7.68 18.08
C ASP A 217 17.56 -7.16 16.94
N ARG A 218 17.97 -8.04 16.01
CA ARG A 218 18.71 -7.63 14.81
C ARG A 218 17.91 -6.67 13.92
N LEU A 219 16.60 -6.90 13.78
CA LEU A 219 15.73 -6.01 13.01
C LEU A 219 15.60 -4.64 13.68
N VAL A 220 15.37 -4.62 14.99
CA VAL A 220 15.29 -3.39 15.79
C VAL A 220 16.59 -2.60 15.67
N GLU A 221 17.74 -3.26 15.84
CA GLU A 221 19.06 -2.63 15.69
C GLU A 221 19.27 -2.08 14.26
N ALA A 222 18.86 -2.82 13.23
CA ALA A 222 18.96 -2.38 11.86
C ALA A 222 18.08 -1.15 11.56
N ILE A 223 16.86 -1.09 12.11
CA ILE A 223 15.97 0.06 11.93
C ILE A 223 16.52 1.26 12.71
N GLU A 224 16.84 1.08 13.99
CA GLU A 224 17.31 2.18 14.84
C GLU A 224 18.61 2.80 14.33
N SER A 225 19.54 2.00 13.81
CA SER A 225 20.80 2.51 13.22
C SER A 225 20.61 3.33 11.95
N ARG A 226 19.44 3.24 11.30
CA ARG A 226 19.09 3.99 10.09
C ARG A 226 18.20 5.19 10.38
N MET A 227 17.74 5.36 11.62
CA MET A 227 16.89 6.47 12.03
C MET A 227 17.71 7.61 12.65
N PRO A 228 17.27 8.87 12.47
CA PRO A 228 17.83 10.01 13.20
C PRO A 228 17.74 9.79 14.71
N SER A 229 18.74 10.23 15.47
CA SER A 229 18.79 9.99 16.92
C SER A 229 17.63 10.67 17.66
N GLU A 230 17.12 11.76 17.09
CA GLU A 230 16.02 12.59 17.58
C GLU A 230 14.66 11.92 17.38
N ALA A 231 14.54 11.05 16.36
CA ALA A 231 13.32 10.29 16.08
C ALA A 231 13.21 9.01 16.95
N LEU A 232 14.25 8.68 17.71
CA LEU A 232 14.30 7.51 18.58
C LEU A 232 13.85 7.87 19.99
N ARG A 233 12.86 7.14 20.49
CA ARG A 233 12.41 7.18 21.89
C ARG A 233 13.55 6.83 22.85
N PRO A 234 13.49 7.28 24.12
CA PRO A 234 14.47 6.91 25.14
C PRO A 234 14.59 5.39 25.26
N ALA A 235 15.81 4.89 25.44
CA ALA A 235 16.03 3.48 25.69
C ALA A 235 15.34 3.11 27.02
N ARG A 236 14.48 2.08 26.96
CA ARG A 236 13.86 1.48 28.14
C ARG A 236 14.56 0.17 28.43
N GLU A 237 14.97 -0.01 29.69
CA GLU A 237 15.45 -1.30 30.16
C GLU A 237 14.27 -2.25 30.41
N GLY A 238 14.48 -3.53 30.08
CA GLY A 238 13.49 -4.57 30.22
C GLY A 238 12.67 -4.82 28.96
N PRO A 239 11.80 -5.85 29.00
CA PRO A 239 11.07 -6.29 27.83
C PRO A 239 9.87 -5.41 27.49
N LEU A 240 9.39 -5.55 26.26
CA LEU A 240 8.18 -4.88 25.75
C LEU A 240 6.98 -5.13 26.66
N LEU A 241 6.80 -6.41 27.03
CA LEU A 241 5.74 -6.90 27.89
C LEU A 241 6.35 -7.77 28.99
N SER A 242 5.73 -7.79 30.17
CA SER A 242 6.16 -8.69 31.25
C SER A 242 5.76 -10.13 30.93
N ASP A 243 6.47 -11.11 31.50
CA ASP A 243 6.10 -12.53 31.36
C ASP A 243 4.64 -12.77 31.77
N LYS A 244 4.15 -12.05 32.78
CA LYS A 244 2.74 -12.10 33.20
C LYS A 244 1.76 -11.57 32.14
N ASP A 245 2.13 -10.54 31.39
CA ASP A 245 1.29 -9.97 30.33
C ASP A 245 1.31 -10.85 29.09
N LEU A 246 2.45 -11.47 28.80
CA LEU A 246 2.65 -12.44 27.74
C LEU A 246 1.89 -13.74 28.04
N ASP A 247 2.01 -14.28 29.25
CA ASP A 247 1.25 -15.44 29.74
C ASP A 247 -0.26 -15.20 29.65
N ALA A 248 -0.72 -14.01 30.04
CA ALA A 248 -2.14 -13.64 29.93
C ALA A 248 -2.62 -13.58 28.47
N ALA A 249 -1.73 -13.24 27.53
CA ALA A 249 -1.98 -13.25 26.09
C ALA A 249 -1.64 -14.60 25.42
N SER A 250 -1.22 -15.63 26.19
CA SER A 250 -0.72 -16.92 25.68
C SER A 250 0.44 -16.79 24.68
N ILE A 251 1.25 -15.74 24.79
CA ILE A 251 2.51 -15.55 24.06
C ILE A 251 3.65 -15.79 25.04
N LEU A 252 4.79 -16.27 24.57
CA LEU A 252 5.98 -16.35 25.41
C LEU A 252 7.08 -15.44 24.89
N GLU A 253 7.76 -14.84 25.87
CA GLU A 253 9.03 -14.13 25.80
C GLU A 253 9.09 -12.63 25.51
N SER A 254 10.21 -12.12 26.01
CA SER A 254 10.55 -10.76 26.32
C SER A 254 11.35 -10.12 25.18
N ILE A 255 10.66 -9.66 24.13
CA ILE A 255 11.30 -8.90 23.05
C ILE A 255 11.72 -7.52 23.57
N ARG A 256 12.90 -7.03 23.17
CA ARG A 256 13.36 -5.68 23.47
C ARG A 256 12.38 -4.62 22.96
N VAL A 257 12.18 -3.55 23.73
CA VAL A 257 11.37 -2.40 23.30
C VAL A 257 12.05 -1.67 22.14
N PRO A 258 11.44 -1.62 20.94
CA PRO A 258 11.97 -0.81 19.84
C PRO A 258 11.85 0.68 20.17
N ARG A 259 12.87 1.46 19.84
CA ARG A 259 12.87 2.91 20.09
C ARG A 259 12.11 3.72 19.04
N PHE A 260 11.54 3.07 18.03
CA PHE A 260 10.75 3.72 16.99
C PHE A 260 9.26 3.47 17.19
N GLU A 261 8.43 4.39 16.69
CA GLU A 261 6.98 4.34 16.84
C GLU A 261 6.32 3.36 15.87
N PHE A 262 6.81 3.31 14.64
CA PHE A 262 6.26 2.50 13.56
C PHE A 262 7.34 1.55 13.02
N ILE A 263 7.03 0.26 12.94
CA ILE A 263 7.95 -0.73 12.34
C ILE A 263 7.92 -0.66 10.81
N ALA A 264 6.82 -0.18 10.25
CA ALA A 264 6.62 0.18 8.85
C ALA A 264 5.54 1.28 8.79
N PRO A 265 5.40 2.02 7.67
CA PRO A 265 4.34 3.02 7.54
C PRO A 265 2.96 2.45 7.91
N GLY A 266 2.29 3.08 8.87
CA GLY A 266 0.98 2.66 9.39
C GLY A 266 0.99 1.48 10.37
N LEU A 267 2.11 0.79 10.60
CA LEU A 267 2.22 -0.34 11.55
C LEU A 267 2.85 0.10 12.88
N LEU A 268 1.99 0.38 13.85
CA LEU A 268 2.36 0.87 15.17
C LEU A 268 2.98 -0.23 16.04
N VAL A 269 4.08 0.11 16.71
CA VAL A 269 4.69 -0.69 17.77
C VAL A 269 4.01 -0.37 19.11
N PRO A 270 3.55 -1.36 19.88
CA PRO A 270 2.99 -1.11 21.22
C PRO A 270 4.12 -0.97 22.25
N HIS A 271 4.37 0.24 22.78
CA HIS A 271 5.48 0.48 23.72
C HIS A 271 5.19 0.16 25.18
N ASP A 272 3.93 -0.10 25.53
CA ASP A 272 3.51 -0.43 26.89
C ASP A 272 2.32 -1.41 26.90
N ARG A 273 1.94 -1.82 28.12
CA ARG A 273 0.89 -2.81 28.35
C ARG A 273 -0.46 -2.28 27.90
N GLU A 274 -0.77 -1.02 28.19
CA GLU A 274 -2.04 -0.39 27.88
C GLU A 274 -2.23 -0.26 26.35
N ALA A 275 -1.19 0.16 25.63
CA ALA A 275 -1.15 0.24 24.17
C ALA A 275 -1.25 -1.16 23.54
N PHE A 276 -0.58 -2.16 24.10
CA PHE A 276 -0.68 -3.54 23.64
C PHE A 276 -2.10 -4.08 23.82
N ALA A 277 -2.67 -3.95 25.02
CA ALA A 277 -4.01 -4.45 25.35
C ALA A 277 -5.11 -3.75 24.53
N SER A 278 -5.04 -2.42 24.38
CA SER A 278 -5.99 -1.65 23.55
C SER A 278 -5.89 -1.96 22.06
N SER A 279 -4.76 -2.54 21.62
CA SER A 279 -4.57 -2.99 20.25
C SER A 279 -5.19 -4.37 19.97
N GLN A 280 -5.55 -5.15 21.00
CA GLN A 280 -6.10 -6.49 20.85
C GLN A 280 -7.61 -6.50 20.55
N VAL A 281 -7.99 -5.92 19.41
CA VAL A 281 -9.41 -5.79 19.01
C VAL A 281 -10.09 -7.13 18.70
N PHE A 282 -9.32 -8.22 18.52
CA PHE A 282 -9.85 -9.56 18.24
C PHE A 282 -10.06 -10.41 19.51
N THR A 283 -9.51 -10.00 20.66
CA THR A 283 -9.62 -10.80 21.89
C THR A 283 -10.99 -10.68 22.57
N THR A 284 -11.89 -9.88 22.03
CA THR A 284 -13.27 -9.66 22.51
C THR A 284 -14.34 -10.34 21.65
N MET A 285 -13.94 -11.10 20.61
CA MET A 285 -14.90 -11.81 19.76
C MET A 285 -15.44 -13.06 20.47
N ASP A 286 -16.76 -13.15 20.59
CA ASP A 286 -17.46 -14.31 21.19
C ASP A 286 -17.29 -15.54 20.28
N SER A 287 -16.62 -16.57 20.80
CA SER A 287 -16.45 -17.88 20.17
C SER A 287 -17.70 -18.73 20.41
N THR A 288 -18.85 -18.32 19.90
CA THR A 288 -20.10 -19.10 19.97
C THR A 288 -20.31 -19.95 18.72
N ASP A 289 -19.38 -20.86 18.43
CA ASP A 289 -19.67 -21.97 17.50
C ASP A 289 -20.53 -23.01 18.26
N GLU A 290 -21.84 -23.06 17.99
CA GLU A 290 -22.86 -23.97 18.59
C GLU A 290 -22.58 -25.49 18.39
N TYR A 291 -21.43 -25.89 17.86
CA TYR A 291 -21.16 -27.26 17.43
C TYR A 291 -19.91 -27.92 18.03
N ASP A 292 -19.14 -27.26 18.92
CA ASP A 292 -17.94 -27.88 19.51
C ASP A 292 -17.67 -27.29 20.92
N ASP A 293 -18.38 -27.80 21.93
CA ASP A 293 -18.35 -27.35 23.35
C ASP A 293 -16.95 -27.42 24.01
N ASP A 294 -15.96 -28.03 23.36
CA ASP A 294 -14.62 -28.32 23.92
C ASP A 294 -13.46 -27.56 23.25
N LYS A 295 -13.70 -26.63 22.29
CA LYS A 295 -12.61 -25.86 21.65
C LYS A 295 -12.61 -24.39 22.06
N VAL A 296 -11.64 -24.04 22.92
CA VAL A 296 -11.27 -22.63 23.18
C VAL A 296 -10.61 -22.07 21.91
N THR A 297 -11.32 -21.22 21.16
CA THR A 297 -10.70 -20.47 20.06
C THR A 297 -9.77 -19.42 20.66
N VAL A 298 -8.45 -19.56 20.44
CA VAL A 298 -7.47 -18.54 20.84
C VAL A 298 -7.46 -17.45 19.76
N PRO A 299 -7.88 -16.21 20.07
CA PRO A 299 -7.89 -15.12 19.10
C PRO A 299 -6.47 -14.73 18.68
N PRO A 300 -6.27 -14.24 17.44
CA PRO A 300 -4.96 -13.76 17.01
C PRO A 300 -4.53 -12.54 17.84
N VAL A 301 -3.28 -12.55 18.29
CA VAL A 301 -2.69 -11.44 19.03
C VAL A 301 -1.92 -10.52 18.08
N LEU A 302 -2.29 -9.25 18.07
CA LEU A 302 -1.68 -8.20 17.27
C LEU A 302 -0.40 -7.69 17.94
N LEU A 303 0.75 -8.10 17.40
CA LEU A 303 2.06 -7.57 17.79
C LEU A 303 2.32 -6.15 17.24
N PHE A 304 1.80 -5.85 16.04
CA PHE A 304 1.83 -4.52 15.42
C PHE A 304 0.43 -4.18 14.91
N ARG A 305 -0.03 -2.96 15.16
CA ARG A 305 -1.38 -2.53 14.79
C ARG A 305 -1.34 -1.62 13.58
N ALA A 306 -2.12 -1.92 12.55
CA ALA A 306 -2.39 -0.98 11.47
C ALA A 306 -3.25 0.18 11.99
N THR A 307 -2.84 1.42 11.74
CA THR A 307 -3.57 2.61 12.18
C THR A 307 -4.77 2.97 11.29
N ASP A 308 -4.78 2.47 10.05
CA ASP A 308 -5.68 2.88 8.96
C ASP A 308 -6.50 1.73 8.33
N LEU A 309 -6.24 0.48 8.72
CA LEU A 309 -6.93 -0.69 8.17
C LEU A 309 -7.85 -1.34 9.21
N THR A 310 -9.09 -1.59 8.80
CA THR A 310 -10.00 -2.49 9.52
C THR A 310 -9.79 -3.91 8.97
N ALA A 311 -9.32 -4.84 9.81
CA ALA A 311 -9.27 -6.24 9.38
C ALA A 311 -10.68 -6.81 9.41
N ASN A 312 -11.16 -7.28 8.26
CA ASN A 312 -12.40 -8.03 8.17
C ASN A 312 -12.06 -9.51 8.33
N PHE A 313 -12.45 -10.11 9.45
CA PHE A 313 -12.27 -11.55 9.67
C PHE A 313 -13.36 -12.29 8.91
N ASP A 314 -13.00 -12.85 7.75
CA ASP A 314 -13.87 -13.75 7.01
C ASP A 314 -13.92 -15.10 7.76
N TRP A 315 -15.03 -15.33 8.47
CA TRP A 315 -15.27 -16.54 9.26
C TRP A 315 -15.27 -17.81 8.41
N ASP A 316 -15.51 -17.70 7.09
CA ASP A 316 -15.57 -18.86 6.20
C ASP A 316 -14.17 -19.41 5.86
N ASN A 317 -13.13 -18.58 5.98
CA ASN A 317 -11.73 -18.99 5.81
C ASN A 317 -11.13 -19.47 7.14
N LYS A 318 -11.67 -20.56 7.70
CA LYS A 318 -10.99 -21.29 8.79
C LYS A 318 -9.55 -21.57 8.31
N TYR A 319 -8.56 -21.13 9.09
CA TYR A 319 -7.14 -21.48 8.90
C TYR A 319 -6.97 -23.02 8.96
N ARG A 320 -7.23 -23.70 7.85
CA ARG A 320 -7.11 -25.14 7.66
C ARG A 320 -5.91 -25.46 6.79
N SER A 321 -4.72 -25.05 7.22
CA SER A 321 -3.51 -25.76 6.80
C SER A 321 -2.71 -26.08 8.05
N LEU A 322 -2.98 -27.25 8.63
CA LEU A 322 -2.15 -27.86 9.66
C LEU A 322 -0.89 -28.52 9.06
N ASN A 323 -0.63 -28.37 7.75
CA ASN A 323 0.56 -28.93 7.12
C ASN A 323 1.81 -28.24 7.73
N PRO A 324 2.64 -28.97 8.49
CA PRO A 324 3.84 -28.42 9.14
C PRO A 324 4.94 -28.07 8.13
N PHE A 325 4.75 -28.37 6.84
CA PHE A 325 5.69 -28.11 5.75
C PHE A 325 5.30 -26.94 4.85
N CYS A 326 4.19 -26.24 5.14
CA CYS A 326 3.89 -25.00 4.45
C CYS A 326 5.06 -24.02 4.63
N ARG A 327 5.64 -23.53 3.53
CA ARG A 327 6.46 -22.32 3.53
C ARG A 327 5.54 -21.11 3.36
N PRO A 328 5.14 -20.43 4.44
CA PRO A 328 4.84 -19.02 4.33
C PRO A 328 5.77 -18.28 5.27
N THR A 329 6.89 -17.79 4.74
CA THR A 329 7.54 -16.69 5.45
C THR A 329 6.60 -15.47 5.34
N LEU A 330 6.49 -14.66 6.40
CA LEU A 330 5.77 -13.37 6.39
C LEU A 330 6.14 -12.51 5.17
N ARG A 331 7.36 -12.69 4.66
CA ARG A 331 7.90 -12.07 3.44
C ARG A 331 7.05 -12.37 2.18
N ASP A 332 6.50 -13.58 2.06
CA ASP A 332 5.72 -14.00 0.89
C ASP A 332 4.25 -13.59 1.01
N ARG A 333 3.75 -13.41 2.24
CA ARG A 333 2.35 -13.03 2.51
C ARG A 333 2.12 -11.52 2.64
N SER A 334 3.14 -10.73 2.98
CA SER A 334 3.02 -9.28 3.19
C SER A 334 4.21 -8.47 2.62
N PRO A 335 4.50 -8.52 1.32
CA PRO A 335 5.53 -7.67 0.73
C PRO A 335 5.14 -6.18 0.84
N LEU A 336 6.11 -5.30 1.16
CA LEU A 336 5.94 -3.85 1.05
C LEU A 336 5.51 -3.52 -0.39
N ARG A 337 4.30 -2.98 -0.55
CA ARG A 337 3.73 -2.60 -1.83
C ARG A 337 4.19 -1.19 -2.19
N ILE A 338 5.34 -1.10 -2.86
CA ILE A 338 5.84 0.14 -3.45
C ILE A 338 5.37 0.18 -4.89
N ASP A 339 4.25 0.86 -5.13
CA ASP A 339 3.66 1.07 -6.45
C ASP A 339 4.03 2.43 -7.07
N ARG A 340 4.42 3.39 -6.22
CA ARG A 340 4.84 4.74 -6.57
C ARG A 340 6.23 5.06 -6.05
N VAL A 341 7.01 5.78 -6.85
CA VAL A 341 8.31 6.34 -6.46
C VAL A 341 8.34 7.84 -6.70
N PHE A 342 9.11 8.57 -5.90
CA PHE A 342 9.17 10.02 -5.91
C PHE A 342 10.53 10.51 -6.38
N LEU A 343 10.54 11.55 -7.19
CA LEU A 343 11.76 12.19 -7.69
C LEU A 343 11.60 13.70 -7.68
N SER A 344 12.60 14.41 -7.17
CA SER A 344 12.71 15.86 -7.21
C SER A 344 14.17 16.28 -7.12
N ALA A 345 14.45 17.58 -7.17
CA ALA A 345 15.79 18.13 -7.02
C ALA A 345 16.31 18.03 -5.56
N ASN A 346 16.42 16.82 -5.02
CA ASN A 346 16.93 16.56 -3.69
C ASN A 346 17.67 15.24 -3.61
N VAL A 347 18.79 15.25 -2.88
CA VAL A 347 19.71 14.11 -2.76
C VAL A 347 18.99 12.87 -2.22
N ARG A 348 18.15 13.01 -1.18
CA ARG A 348 17.46 11.88 -0.57
C ARG A 348 16.43 11.24 -1.50
N ASN A 349 15.70 12.06 -2.26
CA ASN A 349 14.73 11.57 -3.25
C ASN A 349 15.44 10.78 -4.35
N VAL A 350 16.56 11.31 -4.88
CA VAL A 350 17.40 10.62 -5.86
C VAL A 350 17.97 9.30 -5.33
N GLU A 351 18.51 9.28 -4.11
CA GLU A 351 19.07 8.08 -3.48
C GLU A 351 18.04 6.97 -3.32
N VAL A 352 16.87 7.30 -2.76
CA VAL A 352 15.81 6.31 -2.52
C VAL A 352 15.22 5.81 -3.84
N PHE A 353 15.01 6.69 -4.81
CA PHE A 353 14.55 6.32 -6.14
C PHE A 353 15.50 5.29 -6.79
N ARG A 354 16.82 5.54 -6.75
CA ARG A 354 17.83 4.61 -7.27
C ARG A 354 17.89 3.30 -6.49
N ALA A 355 17.81 3.36 -5.16
CA ALA A 355 17.80 2.16 -4.32
C ALA A 355 16.62 1.24 -4.64
N ILE A 356 15.43 1.80 -4.91
CA ILE A 356 14.26 1.02 -5.33
C ILE A 356 14.47 0.43 -6.73
N ALA A 357 15.05 1.20 -7.66
CA ALA A 357 15.38 0.73 -9.02
C ALA A 357 16.43 -0.41 -9.04
N ASP A 358 17.31 -0.44 -8.05
CA ASP A 358 18.33 -1.49 -7.86
C ASP A 358 17.77 -2.73 -7.14
N HIS A 359 16.66 -2.59 -6.43
CA HIS A 359 16.09 -3.67 -5.64
C HIS A 359 15.35 -4.70 -6.53
N GLU A 360 15.76 -5.98 -6.48
CA GLU A 360 15.26 -7.02 -7.38
C GLU A 360 13.75 -7.28 -7.30
N ILE A 361 13.17 -7.10 -6.11
CA ILE A 361 11.75 -7.32 -5.83
C ILE A 361 10.94 -6.04 -6.07
N PHE A 362 11.18 -4.97 -5.30
CA PHE A 362 10.37 -3.75 -5.34
C PHE A 362 10.30 -3.07 -6.70
N ARG A 363 11.38 -3.06 -7.49
CA ARG A 363 11.34 -2.45 -8.84
C ARG A 363 10.26 -3.03 -9.75
N LYS A 364 9.85 -4.29 -9.53
CA LYS A 364 8.84 -4.97 -10.35
C LYS A 364 7.43 -4.48 -10.07
N GLY A 365 7.18 -3.89 -8.90
CA GLY A 365 5.88 -3.39 -8.48
C GLY A 365 5.64 -1.92 -8.77
N VAL A 366 6.68 -1.16 -9.13
CA VAL A 366 6.58 0.28 -9.41
C VAL A 366 5.83 0.50 -10.73
N THR A 367 4.69 1.20 -10.64
CA THR A 367 3.82 1.50 -11.79
C THR A 367 3.76 2.98 -12.13
N GLU A 368 4.17 3.85 -11.20
CA GLU A 368 4.08 5.30 -11.34
C GLU A 368 5.31 6.02 -10.74
N VAL A 369 5.79 7.02 -11.46
CA VAL A 369 6.77 8.00 -10.99
C VAL A 369 6.06 9.32 -10.74
N ILE A 370 6.19 9.85 -9.53
CA ILE A 370 5.77 11.20 -9.17
C ILE A 370 7.01 12.11 -9.25
N TRP A 371 7.01 13.02 -10.21
CA TRP A 371 7.97 14.09 -10.32
C TRP A 371 7.44 15.33 -9.60
N ASP A 372 8.05 15.65 -8.48
CA ASP A 372 7.80 16.89 -7.76
C ASP A 372 8.67 17.99 -8.38
N ASP A 373 8.01 18.91 -9.07
CA ASP A 373 8.66 19.98 -9.82
C ASP A 373 8.95 21.21 -8.96
N ALA A 374 8.50 21.22 -7.70
CA ALA A 374 8.71 22.33 -6.77
C ALA A 374 10.18 22.47 -6.38
N LEU A 375 10.68 23.70 -6.47
CA LEU A 375 12.01 24.08 -6.02
C LEU A 375 11.88 24.96 -4.77
N LEU A 376 12.75 24.71 -3.80
CA LEU A 376 12.93 25.58 -2.64
C LEU A 376 13.51 26.91 -3.10
N ALA A 377 12.98 28.02 -2.55
CA ALA A 377 13.40 29.37 -2.91
C ALA A 377 14.47 29.93 -1.96
N GLU A 378 15.44 30.67 -2.51
CA GLU A 378 16.51 31.33 -1.75
C GLU A 378 16.08 32.71 -1.20
N SER A 379 15.09 33.32 -1.85
CA SER A 379 14.41 34.55 -1.44
C SER A 379 12.94 34.48 -1.86
N ASN A 380 12.13 35.42 -1.38
CA ASN A 380 10.79 35.63 -1.91
C ASN A 380 10.62 37.12 -2.23
N GLU A 381 10.67 37.44 -3.53
CA GLU A 381 10.52 38.82 -4.05
C GLU A 381 9.20 39.46 -3.55
N GLN A 382 8.16 38.65 -3.31
CA GLN A 382 6.86 39.09 -2.78
C GLN A 382 6.96 39.75 -1.40
N TYR A 383 7.86 39.25 -0.53
CA TYR A 383 8.10 39.86 0.79
C TYR A 383 9.23 40.89 0.77
N GLU A 384 9.93 41.08 -0.34
CA GLU A 384 10.96 42.13 -0.47
C GLU A 384 10.35 43.48 -0.86
N ASP A 385 9.24 43.49 -1.63
CA ASP A 385 8.55 44.72 -2.08
C ASP A 385 7.51 45.26 -1.07
N GLU A 386 6.91 44.44 -0.20
CA GLU A 386 5.93 44.87 0.83
C GLU A 386 6.55 45.65 2.02
N PHE A 387 7.87 45.88 2.02
CA PHE A 387 8.60 46.61 3.06
C PHE A 387 8.29 48.13 3.15
N TYR A 388 7.23 48.62 2.48
CA TYR A 388 6.80 50.02 2.51
C TYR A 388 5.45 50.28 3.22
N CYS A 389 4.94 49.34 4.02
CA CYS A 389 3.86 49.66 4.97
C CYS A 389 4.44 50.08 6.33
N GLU A 390 4.67 51.39 6.49
CA GLU A 390 4.99 52.04 7.77
C GLU A 390 3.92 51.67 8.82
N GLY A 391 4.26 50.94 9.89
CA GLY A 391 3.37 50.92 11.07
C GLY A 391 3.50 49.83 12.14
N GLU A 392 4.08 48.65 11.87
CA GLU A 392 4.15 47.58 12.88
C GLU A 392 5.58 47.36 13.38
N ASP A 393 5.74 47.24 14.71
CA ASP A 393 7.00 46.93 15.39
C ASP A 393 7.58 45.62 14.82
N LEU A 394 8.58 45.73 13.92
CA LEU A 394 9.30 44.58 13.39
C LEU A 394 9.89 43.77 14.58
N PRO A 395 9.58 42.47 14.69
CA PRO A 395 10.18 41.63 15.71
C PRO A 395 11.71 41.68 15.60
N ASP A 396 12.42 41.66 16.73
CA ASP A 396 13.88 41.46 16.76
C ASP A 396 14.19 40.10 16.09
N CYS A 397 14.46 40.09 14.78
CA CYS A 397 15.05 38.95 14.12
C CYS A 397 16.52 38.91 14.50
N ASP A 398 17.00 37.79 15.05
CA ASP A 398 18.44 37.54 15.11
C ASP A 398 19.03 37.69 13.69
N GLU A 399 20.22 38.29 13.55
CA GLU A 399 20.91 38.58 12.27
C GLU A 399 21.09 37.35 11.34
N THR A 400 20.71 36.15 11.79
CA THR A 400 20.91 34.87 11.12
C THR A 400 19.72 34.36 10.30
N CYS A 401 18.50 34.88 10.48
CA CYS A 401 17.31 34.46 9.74
C CYS A 401 16.70 35.64 8.95
N PRO A 402 16.46 35.51 7.64
CA PRO A 402 15.85 36.57 6.87
C PRO A 402 14.38 36.75 7.23
N VAL A 403 13.90 37.99 7.10
CA VAL A 403 12.54 38.39 7.46
C VAL A 403 11.48 37.67 6.62
N TRP A 404 11.74 37.44 5.33
CA TRP A 404 10.81 36.70 4.46
C TRP A 404 10.53 35.28 4.98
N PHE A 405 11.51 34.60 5.60
CA PHE A 405 11.34 33.24 6.11
C PHE A 405 10.50 33.22 7.38
N LEU A 406 10.61 34.27 8.22
CA LEU A 406 9.72 34.50 9.35
C LEU A 406 8.28 34.69 8.88
N TRP A 407 8.06 35.53 7.86
CA TRP A 407 6.73 35.78 7.32
C TRP A 407 6.10 34.52 6.74
N ALA A 408 6.82 33.80 5.89
CA ALA A 408 6.37 32.51 5.36
C ALA A 408 5.96 31.54 6.47
N SER A 409 6.76 31.47 7.55
CA SER A 409 6.45 30.61 8.71
C SER A 409 5.17 31.05 9.44
N ARG A 410 4.94 32.35 9.61
CA ARG A 410 3.72 32.90 10.25
C ARG A 410 2.51 32.73 9.37
N GLU A 411 2.66 32.95 8.07
CA GLU A 411 1.61 32.77 7.09
C GLU A 411 1.14 31.32 7.04
N ASN A 412 2.06 30.36 6.98
CA ASN A 412 1.71 28.94 7.05
C ASN A 412 0.86 28.60 8.28
N LEU A 413 1.18 29.16 9.45
CA LEU A 413 0.41 28.94 10.68
C LEU A 413 -0.96 29.61 10.65
N SER A 414 -1.04 30.82 10.07
CA SER A 414 -2.29 31.53 9.86
C SER A 414 -3.22 30.73 8.95
N TRP A 415 -2.70 30.23 7.83
CA TRP A 415 -3.42 29.36 6.90
C TRP A 415 -3.86 28.06 7.56
N LEU A 416 -2.96 27.39 8.29
CA LEU A 416 -3.28 26.14 9.01
C LEU A 416 -4.42 26.33 10.00
N THR A 417 -4.42 27.45 10.74
CA THR A 417 -5.47 27.79 11.70
C THR A 417 -6.78 28.13 10.99
N SER A 418 -6.72 28.86 9.89
CA SER A 418 -7.89 29.27 9.11
C SER A 418 -8.58 28.09 8.44
N ARG A 419 -7.80 27.12 7.93
CA ARG A 419 -8.31 25.90 7.28
C ARG A 419 -9.11 24.98 8.22
N LYS A 420 -8.82 25.00 9.53
CA LYS A 420 -9.60 24.28 10.53
C LYS A 420 -11.07 24.74 10.55
N GLY A 421 -11.35 25.99 10.20
CA GLY A 421 -12.71 26.53 10.13
C GLY A 421 -13.49 26.33 11.44
N ASN A 422 -14.66 25.69 11.34
CA ASN A 422 -15.55 25.41 12.48
C ASN A 422 -15.36 24.01 13.08
N ASP A 423 -14.33 23.27 12.65
CA ASP A 423 -14.12 21.89 13.10
C ASP A 423 -13.78 21.83 14.59
N VAL A 424 -14.20 20.76 15.25
CA VAL A 424 -13.83 20.44 16.63
C VAL A 424 -12.35 20.08 16.75
N ASP A 425 -11.73 20.50 17.86
CA ASP A 425 -10.30 20.35 18.11
C ASP A 425 -9.85 18.90 18.30
N ASP A 426 -10.77 18.00 18.66
CA ASP A 426 -10.49 16.61 19.02
C ASP A 426 -10.50 15.65 17.83
N LEU A 427 -10.73 16.13 16.60
CA LEU A 427 -10.52 15.30 15.42
C LEU A 427 -9.05 14.84 15.32
N PRO A 428 -8.78 13.56 15.00
CA PRO A 428 -7.42 13.00 15.03
C PRO A 428 -6.38 13.81 14.23
N GLN A 429 -6.76 14.31 13.05
CA GLN A 429 -5.89 15.11 12.19
C GLN A 429 -5.57 16.50 12.78
N HIS A 430 -6.49 17.09 13.55
CA HIS A 430 -6.27 18.38 14.23
C HIS A 430 -5.37 18.19 15.44
N LEU A 431 -5.57 17.12 16.21
CA LEU A 431 -4.70 16.77 17.34
C LEU A 431 -3.25 16.52 16.90
N GLU A 432 -3.04 15.80 15.78
CA GLU A 432 -1.69 15.53 15.29
C GLU A 432 -0.98 16.80 14.80
N ARG A 433 -1.71 17.69 14.12
CA ARG A 433 -1.17 19.00 13.72
C ARG A 433 -0.87 19.90 14.91
N ALA A 434 -1.72 19.89 15.95
CA ALA A 434 -1.48 20.65 17.17
C ALA A 434 -0.16 20.23 17.84
N LYS A 435 0.15 18.92 17.91
CA LYS A 435 1.45 18.44 18.41
C LYS A 435 2.62 18.93 17.57
N GLN A 436 2.48 18.95 16.24
CA GLN A 436 3.53 19.49 15.35
C GLN A 436 3.69 21.01 15.48
N MET A 437 2.61 21.75 15.75
CA MET A 437 2.67 23.17 16.06
C MET A 437 3.39 23.43 17.40
N GLU A 438 3.08 22.65 18.44
CA GLU A 438 3.75 22.75 19.74
C GLU A 438 5.24 22.39 19.67
N ALA A 439 5.59 21.45 18.78
CA ALA A 439 6.96 20.98 18.57
C ALA A 439 7.78 21.86 17.60
N GLN A 440 7.31 23.07 17.25
CA GLN A 440 8.02 23.93 16.31
C GLN A 440 9.47 24.18 16.71
N LEU A 441 10.35 24.05 15.72
CA LEU A 441 11.75 24.37 15.88
C LEU A 441 11.94 25.88 16.06
N PRO A 442 12.94 26.31 16.86
CA PRO A 442 13.38 27.69 16.85
C PRO A 442 13.70 28.17 15.43
N LEU A 443 13.28 29.38 15.09
CA LEU A 443 13.32 29.89 13.70
C LEU A 443 14.71 29.80 13.05
N ASN A 444 15.76 30.14 13.81
CA ASN A 444 17.15 30.03 13.35
C ASN A 444 17.58 28.58 13.05
N VAL A 445 17.09 27.61 13.83
CA VAL A 445 17.35 26.18 13.61
C VAL A 445 16.58 25.70 12.37
N SER A 446 15.32 26.12 12.24
CA SER A 446 14.50 25.82 11.05
C SER A 446 15.16 26.36 9.78
N TYR A 447 15.59 27.62 9.79
CA TYR A 447 16.26 28.25 8.65
C TYR A 447 17.60 27.59 8.32
N ALA A 448 18.41 27.24 9.33
CA ALA A 448 19.66 26.52 9.10
C ALA A 448 19.43 25.14 8.45
N TYR A 449 18.37 24.43 8.84
CA TYR A 449 17.99 23.17 8.18
C TYR A 449 17.53 23.41 6.75
N TYR A 450 16.70 24.43 6.52
CA TYR A 450 16.24 24.85 5.18
C TYR A 450 17.41 25.20 4.25
N GLN A 451 18.42 25.92 4.73
CA GLN A 451 19.66 26.20 3.98
C GLN A 451 20.39 24.90 3.59
N GLY A 452 20.40 23.90 4.47
CA GLY A 452 20.93 22.59 4.15
C GLY A 452 20.17 21.90 3.00
N LEU A 453 18.85 22.07 2.92
CA LEU A 453 18.04 21.56 1.81
C LEU A 453 18.32 22.31 0.50
N LEU A 454 18.49 23.63 0.55
CA LEU A 454 18.88 24.45 -0.61
C LEU A 454 20.22 23.99 -1.19
N MET A 455 21.24 23.79 -0.35
CA MET A 455 22.54 23.26 -0.80
C MET A 455 22.43 21.88 -1.45
N GLN A 456 21.57 21.00 -0.93
CA GLN A 456 21.31 19.70 -1.54
C GLN A 456 20.63 19.85 -2.91
N GLN A 457 19.67 20.77 -3.03
CA GLN A 457 18.99 21.09 -4.28
C GLN A 457 19.96 21.61 -5.34
N GLU A 458 20.77 22.62 -5.02
CA GLU A 458 21.79 23.16 -5.92
C GLU A 458 22.77 22.09 -6.39
N SER A 459 23.19 21.19 -5.50
CA SER A 459 24.05 20.05 -5.84
C SER A 459 23.39 19.13 -6.87
N VAL A 460 22.12 18.78 -6.67
CA VAL A 460 21.38 17.94 -7.63
C VAL A 460 21.18 18.65 -8.97
N LEU A 461 20.81 19.93 -8.96
CA LEU A 461 20.60 20.72 -10.17
C LEU A 461 21.89 20.88 -10.99
N SER A 462 23.01 21.20 -10.32
CA SER A 462 24.32 21.37 -10.98
C SER A 462 24.89 20.07 -11.54
N THR A 463 24.64 18.94 -10.88
CA THR A 463 25.08 17.61 -11.33
C THR A 463 24.07 16.91 -12.25
N GLN A 464 22.86 17.44 -12.37
CA GLN A 464 21.72 16.82 -13.07
C GLN A 464 21.40 15.41 -12.56
N ALA A 465 21.61 15.15 -11.27
CA ALA A 465 21.48 13.81 -10.69
C ALA A 465 20.03 13.28 -10.73
N ASP A 466 19.04 14.17 -10.70
CA ASP A 466 17.63 13.86 -10.86
C ASP A 466 17.29 13.40 -12.29
N ILE A 467 17.84 14.07 -13.31
CA ILE A 467 17.69 13.68 -14.73
C ILE A 467 18.27 12.28 -14.95
N GLU A 468 19.49 12.04 -14.47
CA GLU A 468 20.14 10.73 -14.63
C GLU A 468 19.44 9.63 -13.82
N ALA A 469 18.84 9.97 -12.68
CA ALA A 469 18.00 9.04 -11.93
C ALA A 469 16.73 8.69 -12.70
N LEU A 470 16.03 9.65 -13.32
CA LEU A 470 14.86 9.38 -14.14
C LEU A 470 15.17 8.42 -15.29
N LYS A 471 16.22 8.74 -16.06
CA LYS A 471 16.73 7.88 -17.14
C LYS A 471 17.02 6.46 -16.64
N TYR A 472 17.64 6.36 -15.46
CA TYR A 472 17.93 5.08 -14.84
C TYR A 472 16.65 4.31 -14.48
N GLY A 473 15.68 4.97 -13.84
CA GLY A 473 14.42 4.36 -13.42
C GLY A 473 13.56 3.84 -14.57
N ILE A 474 13.41 4.64 -15.63
CA ILE A 474 12.58 4.28 -16.81
C ILE A 474 13.01 2.93 -17.40
N THR A 475 14.32 2.65 -17.43
CA THR A 475 14.86 1.38 -17.97
C THR A 475 14.79 0.21 -16.98
N ARG A 476 14.52 0.46 -15.70
CA ARG A 476 14.65 -0.53 -14.60
C ARG A 476 13.33 -0.93 -13.96
N PHE A 477 12.28 -0.14 -14.15
CA PHE A 477 10.93 -0.43 -13.66
C PHE A 477 10.08 -1.10 -14.75
N PRO A 478 9.97 -2.44 -14.78
CA PRO A 478 9.30 -3.16 -15.86
C PRO A 478 7.77 -2.95 -15.91
N ALA A 479 7.16 -2.54 -14.80
CA ALA A 479 5.72 -2.28 -14.71
C ALA A 479 5.38 -0.78 -14.80
N LEU A 480 6.37 0.09 -15.02
CA LEU A 480 6.17 1.53 -15.08
C LEU A 480 5.32 1.90 -16.29
N LYS A 481 4.17 2.50 -16.02
CA LYS A 481 3.21 2.89 -17.04
C LYS A 481 2.77 4.36 -16.94
N ARG A 482 2.98 5.01 -15.79
CA ARG A 482 2.53 6.38 -15.53
C ARG A 482 3.67 7.28 -15.06
N ILE A 483 3.68 8.51 -15.57
CA ILE A 483 4.44 9.61 -14.96
C ILE A 483 3.47 10.74 -14.64
N THR A 484 3.56 11.22 -13.40
CA THR A 484 2.79 12.37 -12.90
C THR A 484 3.79 13.46 -12.53
N ILE A 485 3.63 14.65 -13.10
CA ILE A 485 4.40 15.85 -12.75
C ILE A 485 3.49 16.77 -11.96
N THR A 486 3.95 17.23 -10.82
CA THR A 486 3.14 18.07 -9.93
C THR A 486 3.97 19.18 -9.30
N PRO A 487 3.44 20.41 -9.19
CA PRO A 487 4.01 21.46 -8.36
C PRO A 487 3.51 21.40 -6.91
N ALA A 488 2.63 20.44 -6.58
CA ALA A 488 1.82 20.45 -5.37
C ALA A 488 2.26 19.43 -4.30
N ALA A 489 3.41 18.75 -4.49
CA ALA A 489 3.84 17.66 -3.62
C ALA A 489 3.93 18.06 -2.14
N HIS A 490 4.37 19.29 -1.87
CA HIS A 490 4.50 19.84 -0.53
C HIS A 490 3.15 20.18 0.13
N GLY A 491 2.04 20.20 -0.62
CA GLY A 491 0.70 20.42 -0.12
C GLY A 491 0.57 21.68 0.74
N ALA A 492 0.15 21.50 1.99
CA ALA A 492 0.17 22.54 3.01
C ALA A 492 1.00 22.12 4.23
N LEU A 493 1.26 23.07 5.15
CA LEU A 493 2.05 22.81 6.35
C LEU A 493 1.50 21.59 7.11
N TYR A 494 2.35 20.60 7.34
CA TYR A 494 2.06 19.32 8.01
C TYR A 494 1.10 18.37 7.29
N THR A 495 0.66 18.72 6.08
CA THR A 495 -0.19 17.89 5.22
C THR A 495 0.34 17.91 3.78
N PRO A 496 1.48 17.26 3.51
CA PRO A 496 2.00 17.15 2.15
C PRO A 496 1.08 16.28 1.29
N LEU A 497 0.91 16.64 0.02
CA LEU A 497 0.17 15.82 -0.94
C LEU A 497 0.91 14.49 -1.18
N TYR A 498 2.23 14.58 -1.29
CA TYR A 498 3.11 13.43 -1.44
C TYR A 498 4.17 13.45 -0.36
N GLU A 499 4.17 12.43 0.49
CA GLU A 499 5.23 12.20 1.48
C GLU A 499 6.51 11.68 0.81
N THR A 500 7.19 12.53 0.04
CA THR A 500 8.45 12.18 -0.60
C THR A 500 9.51 11.76 0.44
N PRO A 501 10.52 10.95 0.07
CA PRO A 501 11.59 10.58 1.00
C PRO A 501 12.28 11.74 1.70
N MET A 502 12.38 12.90 1.04
CA MET A 502 12.85 14.15 1.61
C MET A 502 11.87 14.68 2.67
N ILE A 503 10.59 14.83 2.33
CA ILE A 503 9.56 15.34 3.26
C ILE A 503 9.44 14.45 4.50
N ARG A 504 9.49 13.13 4.32
CA ARG A 504 9.51 12.15 5.43
C ARG A 504 10.72 12.26 6.34
N ALA A 505 11.81 12.87 5.88
CA ALA A 505 13.04 13.06 6.64
C ALA A 505 13.07 14.42 7.36
N PHE A 506 12.05 15.26 7.21
CA PHE A 506 11.98 16.54 7.91
C PHE A 506 11.89 16.33 9.43
N PRO A 507 12.51 17.24 10.23
CA PRO A 507 12.30 17.27 11.66
C PRO A 507 10.81 17.41 12.01
N TYR A 508 10.39 16.77 13.09
CA TYR A 508 9.02 16.92 13.59
C TYR A 508 8.78 18.39 13.99
N GLY A 509 7.69 18.99 13.49
CA GLY A 509 7.40 20.42 13.68
C GLY A 509 8.19 21.38 12.78
N PHE A 510 8.82 20.89 11.71
CA PHE A 510 9.53 21.74 10.75
C PHE A 510 8.58 22.63 9.93
N ASN A 511 8.71 23.95 10.11
CA ASN A 511 7.97 24.96 9.36
C ASN A 511 8.93 25.69 8.40
N TYR A 512 8.56 25.73 7.13
CA TYR A 512 9.38 26.23 6.03
C TYR A 512 8.50 26.85 4.94
N LEU A 513 9.08 27.67 4.07
CA LEU A 513 8.37 28.19 2.91
C LEU A 513 7.90 27.02 2.04
N ILE A 514 6.59 26.84 1.94
CA ILE A 514 6.00 25.78 1.12
C ILE A 514 6.20 26.16 -0.35
N PRO A 515 7.03 25.42 -1.10
CA PRO A 515 7.36 25.82 -2.46
C PRO A 515 6.14 25.63 -3.38
N ARG A 516 6.02 26.55 -4.34
CA ARG A 516 5.07 26.50 -5.45
C ARG A 516 5.88 26.64 -6.73
N ALA A 517 6.02 25.56 -7.50
CA ALA A 517 6.95 25.48 -8.63
C ALA A 517 6.61 26.45 -9.77
N TRP A 518 5.35 26.33 -10.21
CA TRP A 518 4.84 27.02 -11.37
C TRP A 518 4.24 28.36 -10.91
N PRO A 519 4.20 29.38 -11.80
CA PRO A 519 3.59 30.65 -11.47
C PRO A 519 2.17 30.44 -10.92
N THR A 520 1.93 30.95 -9.71
CA THR A 520 0.67 30.80 -8.99
C THR A 520 0.28 32.15 -8.39
N VAL A 521 -1.03 32.39 -8.29
CA VAL A 521 -1.58 33.56 -7.61
C VAL A 521 -1.91 33.18 -6.17
N GLU A 522 -1.57 34.01 -5.20
CA GLU A 522 -2.13 33.90 -3.85
C GLU A 522 -3.59 34.40 -3.84
N PRO A 523 -4.49 33.77 -3.06
CA PRO A 523 -5.89 34.20 -3.00
C PRO A 523 -6.02 35.68 -2.62
N GLY A 524 -6.59 36.48 -3.53
CA GLY A 524 -6.80 37.92 -3.34
C GLY A 524 -5.87 38.84 -4.15
N PHE A 525 -4.94 38.29 -4.94
CA PHE A 525 -4.03 39.06 -5.80
C PHE A 525 -4.40 38.96 -7.29
N SER A 526 -3.85 39.89 -8.09
CA SER A 526 -4.08 39.97 -9.54
C SER A 526 -3.67 38.67 -10.27
N PRO A 527 -4.33 38.32 -11.39
CA PRO A 527 -3.99 37.15 -12.17
C PRO A 527 -2.52 37.12 -12.56
N CYS A 528 -1.85 35.98 -12.41
CA CYS A 528 -0.47 35.81 -12.85
C CYS A 528 -0.49 35.78 -14.38
N GLU A 529 0.03 36.80 -15.06
CA GLU A 529 0.08 36.83 -16.53
C GLU A 529 0.79 35.57 -17.03
N ALA A 530 0.18 34.82 -17.97
CA ALA A 530 0.86 33.72 -18.62
C ALA A 530 1.92 34.30 -19.59
N PRO A 531 3.23 34.18 -19.29
CA PRO A 531 4.24 34.80 -20.14
C PRO A 531 4.36 34.06 -21.48
N PRO A 532 4.83 34.71 -22.56
CA PRO A 532 5.10 34.02 -23.83
C PRO A 532 6.06 32.82 -23.67
N TRP A 533 5.86 31.76 -24.46
CA TRP A 533 6.69 30.55 -24.44
C TRP A 533 7.95 30.67 -25.33
N ASP A 534 8.74 31.73 -25.17
CA ASP A 534 9.82 32.09 -26.11
C ASP A 534 11.23 32.08 -25.51
N THR A 535 11.39 32.37 -24.21
CA THR A 535 12.70 32.41 -23.53
C THR A 535 12.97 31.18 -22.68
N GLU A 536 14.23 30.74 -22.64
CA GLU A 536 14.65 29.61 -21.79
C GLU A 536 14.46 29.87 -20.30
N ALA A 537 14.58 31.13 -19.85
CA ALA A 537 14.34 31.51 -18.46
C ALA A 537 12.89 31.23 -18.04
N GLU A 538 11.92 31.60 -18.89
CA GLU A 538 10.49 31.33 -18.64
C GLU A 538 10.18 29.84 -18.72
N LYS A 539 10.65 29.17 -19.78
CA LYS A 539 10.46 27.71 -19.93
C LYS A 539 11.00 26.92 -18.75
N ASN A 540 12.10 27.37 -18.14
CA ASN A 540 12.72 26.70 -17.00
C ASN A 540 11.89 26.76 -15.71
N LYS A 541 10.83 27.58 -15.64
CA LYS A 541 9.85 27.50 -14.54
C LYS A 541 9.04 26.19 -14.56
N TRP A 542 8.94 25.52 -15.72
CA TRP A 542 8.34 24.19 -15.90
C TRP A 542 9.42 23.13 -16.19
N ARG A 543 10.51 23.15 -15.43
CA ARG A 543 11.71 22.32 -15.66
C ARG A 543 11.38 20.83 -15.80
N GLY A 544 10.55 20.27 -14.91
CA GLY A 544 10.19 18.86 -14.89
C GLY A 544 9.42 18.44 -16.13
N PHE A 545 8.49 19.27 -16.60
CA PHE A 545 7.78 19.04 -17.86
C PHE A 545 8.75 18.87 -19.03
N ARG A 546 9.73 19.77 -19.16
CA ARG A 546 10.74 19.72 -20.23
C ARG A 546 11.61 18.47 -20.12
N ILE A 547 12.14 18.19 -18.94
CA ILE A 547 13.04 17.05 -18.70
C ILE A 547 12.34 15.73 -18.95
N VAL A 548 11.13 15.57 -18.41
CA VAL A 548 10.38 14.32 -18.54
C VAL A 548 10.03 14.08 -20.01
N LEU A 549 9.43 15.06 -20.69
CA LEU A 549 9.08 14.90 -22.10
C LEU A 549 10.31 14.59 -22.97
N ARG A 550 11.40 15.33 -22.78
CA ARG A 550 12.63 15.08 -23.53
C ARG A 550 13.18 13.68 -23.27
N THR A 551 13.19 13.24 -22.01
CA THR A 551 13.65 11.90 -21.65
C THR A 551 12.79 10.80 -22.29
N LEU A 552 11.46 11.00 -22.32
CA LEU A 552 10.52 10.07 -22.96
C LEU A 552 10.62 10.06 -24.48
N ALA A 553 10.93 11.20 -25.09
CA ALA A 553 11.18 11.30 -26.52
C ALA A 553 12.49 10.58 -26.93
N GLU A 554 13.52 10.65 -26.09
CA GLU A 554 14.84 10.07 -26.37
C GLU A 554 14.97 8.57 -26.02
N GLN A 555 14.19 8.07 -25.05
CA GLN A 555 14.33 6.70 -24.54
C GLN A 555 13.19 5.75 -24.99
N GLU A 556 13.53 4.47 -25.10
CA GLU A 556 12.53 3.42 -25.23
C GLU A 556 11.85 3.17 -23.88
N HIS A 557 10.52 3.17 -23.87
CA HIS A 557 9.70 3.04 -22.67
C HIS A 557 8.31 2.50 -23.02
N HIS A 558 7.59 2.03 -21.99
CA HIS A 558 6.21 1.52 -22.10
C HIS A 558 5.18 2.42 -21.39
N ILE A 559 5.57 3.64 -21.04
CA ILE A 559 4.67 4.63 -20.40
C ILE A 559 3.49 4.94 -21.32
N SER A 560 2.29 4.75 -20.78
CA SER A 560 1.00 4.91 -21.45
C SER A 560 0.11 5.99 -20.83
N GLU A 561 0.52 6.53 -19.67
CA GLU A 561 -0.23 7.53 -18.90
C GLU A 561 0.70 8.71 -18.56
N PHE A 562 0.27 9.93 -18.89
CA PHE A 562 1.01 11.16 -18.58
C PHE A 562 0.09 12.20 -17.93
N ILE A 563 0.46 12.66 -16.74
CA ILE A 563 -0.40 13.49 -15.90
C ILE A 563 0.37 14.75 -15.48
N LEU A 564 -0.20 15.92 -15.73
CA LEU A 564 0.21 17.18 -15.12
C LEU A 564 -0.83 17.56 -14.06
N ASP A 565 -0.52 17.24 -12.81
CA ASP A 565 -1.45 17.34 -11.69
C ASP A 565 -1.17 18.57 -10.83
N VAL A 566 -2.07 19.55 -10.91
CA VAL A 566 -2.02 20.78 -10.11
C VAL A 566 -2.71 20.65 -8.75
N ASN A 567 -3.47 19.56 -8.53
CA ASN A 567 -4.19 19.25 -7.30
C ASN A 567 -4.94 20.45 -6.69
N GLY A 568 -5.67 21.21 -7.53
CA GLY A 568 -6.47 22.36 -7.10
C GLY A 568 -5.73 23.69 -6.94
N LEU A 569 -4.41 23.75 -7.15
CA LEU A 569 -3.68 25.02 -7.18
C LEU A 569 -4.10 25.89 -8.38
N CYS A 570 -4.11 27.22 -8.19
CA CYS A 570 -4.35 28.21 -9.25
C CYS A 570 -3.09 28.37 -10.13
N THR A 571 -2.73 27.30 -10.83
CA THR A 571 -1.54 27.21 -11.69
C THR A 571 -1.72 26.12 -12.75
N GLY A 572 -0.73 25.94 -13.62
CA GLY A 572 -0.72 24.91 -14.64
C GLY A 572 0.47 25.02 -15.59
N LEU A 573 0.53 24.12 -16.56
CA LEU A 573 1.40 24.26 -17.71
C LEU A 573 0.99 25.50 -18.50
N ASN A 574 1.94 26.37 -18.79
CA ASN A 574 1.69 27.54 -19.63
C ASN A 574 1.10 27.13 -20.98
N CYS A 575 -0.13 27.58 -21.26
CA CYS A 575 -0.83 27.21 -22.48
C CYS A 575 -0.19 27.75 -23.77
N HIS A 576 0.67 28.79 -23.69
CA HIS A 576 1.41 29.33 -24.83
C HIS A 576 2.34 28.30 -25.49
N VAL A 577 2.64 27.17 -24.83
CA VAL A 577 3.31 26.02 -25.48
C VAL A 577 2.55 25.49 -26.72
N PHE A 578 1.26 25.82 -26.85
CA PHE A 578 0.40 25.44 -27.96
C PHE A 578 0.15 26.59 -28.97
N ASP A 579 0.80 27.74 -28.84
CA ASP A 579 0.64 28.84 -29.79
C ASP A 579 1.32 28.53 -31.12
N GLU A 580 2.57 28.11 -31.05
CA GLU A 580 3.41 27.74 -32.20
C GLU A 580 4.20 26.46 -31.92
N PRO A 581 4.59 25.69 -32.96
CA PRO A 581 5.42 24.50 -32.76
C PRO A 581 6.77 24.83 -32.11
N CYS A 582 7.08 24.16 -31.01
CA CYS A 582 8.34 24.25 -30.27
C CYS A 582 8.87 22.85 -29.91
N GLU A 583 10.08 22.76 -29.36
CA GLU A 583 10.70 21.48 -28.99
C GLU A 583 9.83 20.69 -28.00
N GLU A 584 9.32 21.35 -26.96
CA GLU A 584 8.47 20.71 -25.95
C GLU A 584 7.12 20.24 -26.53
N TYR A 585 6.55 20.99 -27.48
CA TYR A 585 5.34 20.59 -28.20
C TYR A 585 5.58 19.33 -29.04
N GLU A 586 6.69 19.27 -29.78
CA GLU A 586 7.03 18.11 -30.61
C GLU A 586 7.32 16.87 -29.76
N ASP A 587 7.98 17.03 -28.61
CA ASP A 587 8.23 15.94 -27.66
C ASP A 587 6.90 15.40 -27.07
N LEU A 588 5.95 16.28 -26.74
CA LEU A 588 4.60 15.87 -26.31
C LEU A 588 3.86 15.13 -27.44
N VAL A 589 3.90 15.64 -28.67
CA VAL A 589 3.31 14.98 -29.84
C VAL A 589 3.93 13.60 -30.06
N ALA A 590 5.24 13.46 -29.90
CA ALA A 590 5.94 12.19 -30.03
C ALA A 590 5.50 11.17 -28.96
N LEU A 591 5.31 11.61 -27.72
CA LEU A 591 4.75 10.79 -26.64
C LEU A 591 3.32 10.32 -26.98
N LEU A 592 2.44 11.25 -27.37
CA LEU A 592 1.04 10.96 -27.66
C LEU A 592 0.84 10.04 -28.86
N ARG A 593 1.78 10.05 -29.82
CA ARG A 593 1.74 9.16 -30.99
C ARG A 593 2.06 7.70 -30.66
N LYS A 594 2.65 7.40 -29.49
CA LYS A 594 3.05 6.04 -29.14
C LYS A 594 1.84 5.11 -29.08
N PRO A 595 1.99 3.85 -29.53
CA PRO A 595 0.93 2.85 -29.40
C PRO A 595 0.61 2.63 -27.92
N ASP A 596 -0.64 2.28 -27.63
CA ASP A 596 -1.14 1.97 -26.28
C ASP A 596 -1.18 3.16 -25.30
N PHE A 597 -0.76 4.37 -25.72
CA PHE A 597 -0.93 5.58 -24.93
C PHE A 597 -2.42 5.86 -24.73
N ASN A 598 -2.87 5.82 -23.47
CA ASN A 598 -4.29 5.72 -23.14
C ASN A 598 -4.80 6.78 -22.14
N ARG A 599 -3.93 7.52 -21.46
CA ARG A 599 -4.36 8.57 -20.53
C ARG A 599 -3.50 9.82 -20.60
N ILE A 600 -4.16 10.97 -20.71
CA ILE A 600 -3.54 12.29 -20.54
C ILE A 600 -4.39 13.21 -19.69
N ASP A 601 -3.76 13.83 -18.69
CA ASP A 601 -4.38 14.82 -17.83
C ASP A 601 -3.50 16.09 -17.87
N LEU A 602 -4.07 17.24 -18.21
CA LEU A 602 -3.34 18.52 -18.31
C LEU A 602 -4.02 19.61 -17.47
N GLY A 603 -3.33 20.11 -16.45
CA GLY A 603 -3.61 21.43 -15.86
C GLY A 603 -2.90 22.54 -16.62
N LEU A 604 -3.66 23.55 -17.07
CA LEU A 604 -3.18 24.64 -17.93
C LEU A 604 -3.30 25.98 -17.22
N LEU A 605 -2.23 26.77 -17.27
CA LEU A 605 -2.23 28.18 -16.89
C LEU A 605 -2.62 29.00 -18.13
N VAL A 606 -3.77 29.69 -18.06
CA VAL A 606 -4.35 30.44 -19.19
C VAL A 606 -4.53 31.92 -18.91
N SER A 607 -4.34 32.37 -17.67
CA SER A 607 -4.46 33.77 -17.24
C SER A 607 -4.04 34.79 -18.31
N THR A 608 -4.92 35.78 -18.56
CA THR A 608 -4.94 36.81 -19.63
C THR A 608 -5.15 36.38 -21.08
N GLN A 609 -5.18 35.08 -21.42
CA GLN A 609 -5.49 34.60 -22.78
C GLN A 609 -6.87 35.04 -23.31
N GLN A 610 -7.83 35.28 -22.41
CA GLN A 610 -9.17 35.74 -22.79
C GLN A 610 -9.12 37.09 -23.53
N ASP A 611 -8.24 38.00 -23.08
CA ASP A 611 -8.07 39.34 -23.66
C ASP A 611 -7.46 39.28 -25.08
N GLU A 612 -6.72 38.20 -25.36
CA GLU A 612 -6.12 37.91 -26.66
C GLU A 612 -7.01 37.04 -27.56
N GLY A 613 -8.19 36.63 -27.07
CA GLY A 613 -9.14 35.80 -27.80
C GLY A 613 -8.75 34.33 -27.87
N TRP A 614 -8.05 33.80 -26.87
CA TRP A 614 -7.66 32.39 -26.73
C TRP A 614 -6.78 31.83 -27.85
N PRO A 615 -5.65 32.46 -28.22
CA PRO A 615 -4.77 31.98 -29.28
C PRO A 615 -4.33 30.52 -29.09
N SER A 616 -3.96 30.11 -27.86
CA SER A 616 -3.50 28.74 -27.58
C SER A 616 -4.57 27.67 -27.84
N PHE A 617 -5.84 28.01 -27.63
CA PHE A 617 -6.97 27.11 -27.88
C PHE A 617 -7.48 27.19 -29.32
N ARG A 618 -7.31 28.33 -30.01
CA ARG A 618 -7.75 28.54 -31.40
C ARG A 618 -6.73 28.13 -32.44
N SER A 619 -5.45 28.00 -32.09
CA SER A 619 -4.36 27.62 -32.99
C SER A 619 -4.58 26.25 -33.65
N GLY A 620 -5.26 25.34 -32.95
CA GLY A 620 -5.49 23.95 -33.35
C GLY A 620 -4.33 23.02 -33.01
N HIS A 621 -3.23 23.50 -32.42
CA HIS A 621 -2.08 22.69 -32.03
C HIS A 621 -2.43 21.70 -30.92
N LEU A 622 -3.20 22.12 -29.91
CA LEU A 622 -3.67 21.25 -28.83
C LEU A 622 -4.54 20.10 -29.38
N LYS A 623 -5.48 20.40 -30.28
CA LYS A 623 -6.30 19.39 -30.96
C LYS A 623 -5.50 18.46 -31.85
N HIS A 624 -4.47 18.98 -32.52
CA HIS A 624 -3.56 18.15 -33.29
C HIS A 624 -2.82 17.16 -32.38
N ALA A 625 -2.18 17.64 -31.31
CA ALA A 625 -1.44 16.82 -30.36
C ALA A 625 -2.33 15.73 -29.73
N LEU A 626 -3.47 16.12 -29.17
CA LEU A 626 -4.48 15.22 -28.62
C LEU A 626 -5.01 14.20 -29.66
N GLY A 627 -4.99 14.57 -30.94
CA GLY A 627 -5.46 13.74 -32.05
C GLY A 627 -4.46 12.67 -32.49
N GLU A 628 -3.23 12.71 -32.02
CA GLU A 628 -2.21 11.69 -32.27
C GLU A 628 -2.38 10.47 -31.35
N ALA A 629 -2.97 10.65 -30.16
CA ALA A 629 -3.33 9.58 -29.23
C ALA A 629 -4.59 8.83 -29.71
N LYS A 630 -4.38 7.78 -30.51
CA LYS A 630 -5.48 7.00 -31.14
C LYS A 630 -6.16 6.03 -30.19
N ASP A 631 -5.43 5.51 -29.22
CA ASP A 631 -5.89 4.53 -28.23
C ASP A 631 -6.31 5.19 -26.90
N LEU A 632 -6.60 6.49 -26.95
CA LEU A 632 -6.92 7.28 -25.76
C LEU A 632 -8.24 6.80 -25.11
N GLN A 633 -8.15 6.46 -23.83
CA GLN A 633 -9.26 6.03 -22.98
C GLN A 633 -9.63 7.08 -21.94
N HIS A 634 -8.70 7.93 -21.52
CA HIS A 634 -8.91 8.95 -20.51
C HIS A 634 -8.29 10.27 -20.94
N VAL A 635 -9.09 11.34 -20.93
CA VAL A 635 -8.59 12.71 -21.11
C VAL A 635 -9.21 13.62 -20.06
N SER A 636 -8.38 14.42 -19.38
CA SER A 636 -8.84 15.47 -18.48
C SER A 636 -8.08 16.75 -18.76
N LEU A 637 -8.80 17.86 -18.95
CA LEU A 637 -8.20 19.20 -19.08
C LEU A 637 -8.78 20.09 -17.98
N CYS A 638 -7.90 20.76 -17.23
CA CYS A 638 -8.29 21.83 -16.32
C CYS A 638 -7.56 23.13 -16.62
N THR A 639 -8.19 24.28 -16.35
CA THR A 639 -7.51 25.58 -16.36
C THR A 639 -7.61 26.26 -15.00
N ASP A 640 -6.74 27.24 -14.76
CA ASP A 640 -6.67 28.04 -13.54
C ASP A 640 -7.90 28.96 -13.33
N LEU A 641 -8.77 29.13 -14.32
CA LEU A 641 -9.99 29.93 -14.18
C LEU A 641 -10.97 29.38 -13.12
N GLY A 642 -10.86 28.10 -12.77
CA GLY A 642 -11.71 27.48 -11.74
C GLY A 642 -11.38 27.90 -10.31
N ALA A 643 -10.17 28.40 -10.04
CA ALA A 643 -9.66 28.67 -8.70
C ALA A 643 -9.97 30.09 -8.20
N ASN A 644 -10.19 31.05 -9.12
CA ASN A 644 -10.58 32.42 -8.77
C ASN A 644 -12.11 32.54 -8.74
N GLN A 645 -12.68 32.75 -7.55
CA GLN A 645 -14.12 32.98 -7.38
C GLN A 645 -14.60 34.35 -7.92
N GLU A 646 -13.67 35.22 -8.32
CA GLU A 646 -13.90 36.59 -8.82
C GLU A 646 -13.51 36.76 -10.29
N ILE A 647 -13.77 35.77 -11.14
CA ILE A 647 -13.72 36.03 -12.59
C ILE A 647 -14.96 36.83 -12.95
N ASP A 648 -14.75 38.01 -13.54
CA ASP A 648 -15.83 38.82 -14.10
C ASP A 648 -16.72 37.94 -15.00
N VAL A 649 -18.04 38.11 -14.86
CA VAL A 649 -19.00 37.34 -15.66
C VAL A 649 -18.64 37.54 -17.13
N PRO A 650 -18.37 36.48 -17.91
CA PRO A 650 -17.89 36.63 -19.28
C PRO A 650 -18.87 37.48 -20.09
N GLU A 651 -18.42 38.66 -20.51
CA GLU A 651 -19.25 39.72 -21.09
C GLU A 651 -19.35 39.58 -22.61
N GLU A 652 -18.30 39.04 -23.25
CA GLU A 652 -18.19 38.94 -24.70
C GLU A 652 -18.20 37.49 -25.20
N GLU A 653 -18.69 37.28 -26.42
CA GLU A 653 -18.65 35.96 -27.05
C GLU A 653 -17.20 35.48 -27.33
N SER A 654 -16.26 36.42 -27.43
CA SER A 654 -14.81 36.18 -27.54
C SER A 654 -14.26 35.38 -26.35
N ASP A 655 -14.85 35.56 -25.17
CA ASP A 655 -14.42 34.98 -23.89
C ASP A 655 -14.69 33.47 -23.81
N VAL A 656 -15.51 32.94 -24.71
CA VAL A 656 -15.85 31.51 -24.73
C VAL A 656 -14.69 30.70 -25.32
N ILE A 657 -14.24 29.70 -24.56
CA ILE A 657 -13.21 28.75 -25.01
C ILE A 657 -13.83 27.81 -26.06
N PRO A 658 -13.30 27.76 -27.29
CA PRO A 658 -13.91 27.00 -28.38
C PRO A 658 -13.62 25.50 -28.29
N LEU A 659 -14.41 24.75 -27.51
CA LEU A 659 -14.22 23.30 -27.24
C LEU A 659 -13.97 22.44 -28.50
N ARG A 660 -14.63 22.75 -29.63
CA ARG A 660 -14.45 22.02 -30.92
C ARG A 660 -13.07 22.16 -31.55
N THR A 661 -12.33 23.20 -31.17
CA THR A 661 -10.95 23.46 -31.61
C THR A 661 -9.92 22.77 -30.73
N ILE A 662 -10.36 22.18 -29.60
CA ILE A 662 -9.52 21.47 -28.63
C ILE A 662 -9.71 19.95 -28.75
N PHE A 663 -10.94 19.46 -28.74
CA PHE A 663 -11.21 18.02 -28.63
C PHE A 663 -11.39 17.34 -30.01
N PRO A 664 -10.48 16.45 -30.45
CA PRO A 664 -10.59 15.68 -31.68
C PRO A 664 -11.49 14.43 -31.51
N ILE A 665 -12.71 14.60 -30.98
CA ILE A 665 -13.62 13.51 -30.57
C ILE A 665 -13.81 12.38 -31.61
N ASN A 666 -13.78 12.70 -32.91
CA ASN A 666 -13.94 11.72 -33.98
C ASN A 666 -12.78 10.72 -34.07
N ARG A 667 -11.64 11.01 -33.43
CA ARG A 667 -10.45 10.16 -33.40
C ARG A 667 -10.43 9.20 -32.21
N TRP A 668 -11.20 9.47 -31.16
CA TRP A 668 -11.16 8.70 -29.91
C TRP A 668 -12.29 7.69 -29.82
N GLN A 669 -12.11 6.53 -30.46
CA GLN A 669 -13.15 5.50 -30.48
C GLN A 669 -13.23 4.67 -29.19
N GLN A 670 -12.18 4.71 -28.37
CA GLN A 670 -12.06 3.95 -27.12
C GLN A 670 -12.21 4.82 -25.86
N LEU A 671 -12.61 6.09 -26.00
CA LEU A 671 -12.67 7.01 -24.87
C LEU A 671 -13.68 6.52 -23.82
N GLN A 672 -13.22 6.40 -22.58
CA GLN A 672 -14.01 5.98 -21.42
C GLN A 672 -14.24 7.14 -20.45
N HIS A 673 -13.33 8.11 -20.37
CA HIS A 673 -13.43 9.27 -19.48
C HIS A 673 -13.14 10.60 -20.20
N LEU A 674 -13.95 11.61 -19.91
CA LEU A 674 -13.72 13.01 -20.28
C LEU A 674 -13.83 13.89 -19.02
N GLY A 675 -12.77 14.62 -18.69
CA GLY A 675 -12.76 15.67 -17.67
C GLY A 675 -12.58 17.05 -18.30
N ILE A 676 -13.42 18.00 -17.90
CA ILE A 676 -13.30 19.43 -18.24
C ILE A 676 -13.53 20.25 -16.98
N SER A 677 -12.52 21.01 -16.57
CA SER A 677 -12.57 21.82 -15.35
C SER A 677 -12.05 23.24 -15.54
N GLY A 678 -12.73 24.23 -14.96
CA GLY A 678 -12.27 25.62 -15.05
C GLY A 678 -12.34 26.20 -16.47
N PHE A 679 -13.40 25.96 -17.23
CA PHE A 679 -13.56 26.53 -18.58
C PHE A 679 -14.70 27.53 -18.64
N VAL A 680 -14.54 28.60 -19.43
CA VAL A 680 -15.65 29.44 -19.89
C VAL A 680 -16.32 28.78 -21.10
N VAL A 681 -17.56 28.33 -20.93
CA VAL A 681 -18.27 27.50 -21.93
C VAL A 681 -19.66 28.03 -22.25
N ARG A 682 -20.13 27.70 -23.45
CA ARG A 682 -21.55 27.73 -23.79
C ARG A 682 -22.20 26.38 -23.47
N GLN A 683 -23.35 26.40 -22.81
CA GLN A 683 -24.09 25.18 -22.46
C GLN A 683 -24.40 24.33 -23.70
N ASP A 684 -24.86 24.94 -24.80
CA ASP A 684 -25.19 24.22 -26.04
C ASP A 684 -23.96 23.59 -26.71
N ASP A 685 -22.79 24.24 -26.64
CA ASP A 685 -21.54 23.69 -27.18
C ASP A 685 -21.06 22.51 -26.35
N LEU A 686 -21.16 22.59 -25.02
CA LEU A 686 -20.84 21.49 -24.12
C LEU A 686 -21.77 20.29 -24.34
N ILE A 687 -23.09 20.52 -24.43
CA ILE A 687 -24.05 19.47 -24.76
C ILE A 687 -23.74 18.84 -26.12
N SER A 688 -23.41 19.67 -27.12
CA SER A 688 -23.03 19.19 -28.45
C SER A 688 -21.77 18.35 -28.43
N LEU A 689 -20.77 18.72 -27.62
CA LEU A 689 -19.56 17.94 -27.41
C LEU A 689 -19.89 16.58 -26.78
N LEU A 690 -20.65 16.58 -25.68
CA LEU A 690 -21.04 15.36 -24.97
C LEU A 690 -21.88 14.41 -25.84
N ALA A 691 -22.75 14.96 -26.70
CA ALA A 691 -23.56 14.18 -27.63
C ALA A 691 -22.73 13.47 -28.72
N ALA A 692 -21.56 14.01 -29.03
CA ALA A 692 -20.67 13.48 -30.07
C ALA A 692 -19.57 12.55 -29.54
N LEU A 693 -19.54 12.28 -28.23
CA LEU A 693 -18.63 11.31 -27.61
C LEU A 693 -19.01 9.86 -27.96
N PRO A 694 -18.04 8.94 -27.98
CA PRO A 694 -18.27 7.54 -28.34
C PRO A 694 -19.18 6.81 -27.34
N ALA A 695 -19.73 5.68 -27.78
CA ALA A 695 -20.54 4.80 -26.92
C ALA A 695 -19.74 4.17 -25.78
N SER A 696 -18.41 4.08 -25.90
CA SER A 696 -17.48 3.57 -24.87
C SER A 696 -17.37 4.45 -23.63
N LEU A 697 -17.92 5.67 -23.64
CA LEU A 697 -17.84 6.62 -22.52
C LEU A 697 -18.52 6.07 -21.26
N LEU A 698 -17.76 5.99 -20.16
CA LEU A 698 -18.16 5.47 -18.85
C LEU A 698 -18.16 6.50 -17.72
N SER A 699 -17.50 7.65 -17.88
CA SER A 699 -17.53 8.73 -16.88
C SER A 699 -17.27 10.08 -17.52
N VAL A 700 -17.86 11.12 -16.92
CA VAL A 700 -17.66 12.52 -17.30
C VAL A 700 -17.49 13.34 -16.04
N GLU A 701 -16.44 14.15 -15.99
CA GLU A 701 -16.20 15.14 -14.94
C GLU A 701 -16.36 16.55 -15.50
N LEU A 702 -17.25 17.33 -14.89
CA LEU A 702 -17.51 18.73 -15.25
C LEU A 702 -17.49 19.53 -13.96
N SER A 703 -16.42 20.28 -13.72
CA SER A 703 -16.17 20.98 -12.46
C SER A 703 -15.72 22.42 -12.73
N PHE A 704 -16.00 23.34 -11.80
CA PHE A 704 -15.58 24.75 -11.87
C PHE A 704 -15.80 25.48 -13.22
N LEU A 705 -16.80 25.05 -14.01
CA LEU A 705 -17.19 25.68 -15.27
C LEU A 705 -17.87 27.04 -15.04
N HIS A 706 -17.51 27.99 -15.89
CA HIS A 706 -18.15 29.30 -16.03
C HIS A 706 -19.02 29.29 -17.28
N PHE A 707 -20.26 29.77 -17.18
CA PHE A 707 -21.21 29.74 -18.29
C PHE A 707 -21.37 31.12 -18.90
N TYR A 708 -21.19 31.21 -20.22
CA TYR A 708 -21.54 32.41 -20.99
C TYR A 708 -23.06 32.46 -21.24
N GLY A 709 -23.68 33.62 -20.98
CA GLY A 709 -25.13 33.85 -21.11
C GLY A 709 -25.94 33.17 -20.01
N ASP A 710 -27.11 32.63 -20.33
CA ASP A 710 -28.08 32.08 -19.35
C ASP A 710 -27.76 30.62 -18.91
N GLY A 711 -26.57 30.11 -19.23
CA GLY A 711 -26.15 28.75 -18.89
C GLY A 711 -25.90 28.56 -17.39
N ASN A 712 -26.14 27.35 -16.88
CA ASN A 712 -25.85 26.99 -15.48
C ASN A 712 -25.84 25.47 -15.29
N TYR A 713 -25.25 24.99 -14.19
CA TYR A 713 -25.18 23.56 -13.87
C TYR A 713 -26.54 22.88 -13.77
N ARG A 714 -27.54 23.55 -13.20
CA ARG A 714 -28.90 23.02 -13.12
C ARG A 714 -29.46 22.71 -14.50
N ASN A 715 -29.41 23.68 -15.41
CA ASN A 715 -29.93 23.55 -16.78
C ASN A 715 -29.09 22.58 -17.59
N LEU A 716 -27.78 22.58 -17.41
CA LEU A 716 -26.87 21.60 -18.01
C LEU A 716 -27.28 20.17 -17.64
N LEU A 717 -27.53 19.85 -16.36
CA LEU A 717 -27.98 18.51 -15.98
C LEU A 717 -29.36 18.14 -16.57
N CYS A 718 -30.27 19.11 -16.70
CA CYS A 718 -31.55 18.88 -17.37
C CYS A 718 -31.35 18.56 -18.85
N ASP A 719 -30.52 19.34 -19.55
CA ASP A 719 -30.18 19.12 -20.96
C ASP A 719 -29.44 17.81 -21.18
N MET A 720 -28.52 17.43 -20.30
CA MET A 720 -27.84 16.13 -20.34
C MET A 720 -28.84 14.98 -20.25
N ARG A 721 -29.84 15.08 -19.34
CA ARG A 721 -30.92 14.09 -19.20
C ARG A 721 -31.77 14.00 -20.45
N ASP A 722 -32.14 15.14 -21.01
CA ASP A 722 -33.19 15.23 -22.04
C ASP A 722 -32.64 15.08 -23.47
N LYS A 723 -31.38 15.45 -23.72
CA LYS A 723 -30.78 15.53 -25.08
C LYS A 723 -29.78 14.41 -25.39
N LEU A 724 -29.07 13.84 -24.41
CA LEU A 724 -27.94 12.91 -24.68
C LEU A 724 -28.36 11.45 -24.86
N GLY A 725 -29.58 11.08 -24.49
CA GLY A 725 -30.09 9.71 -24.62
C GLY A 725 -29.39 8.67 -23.72
N TRP A 726 -28.54 9.08 -22.78
CA TRP A 726 -27.76 8.18 -21.92
C TRP A 726 -28.63 7.26 -21.05
N ARG A 727 -29.85 7.68 -20.71
CA ARG A 727 -30.84 6.84 -20.00
C ARG A 727 -31.17 5.54 -20.75
N GLY A 728 -31.10 5.57 -22.08
CA GLY A 728 -31.35 4.40 -22.93
C GLY A 728 -30.21 3.38 -22.96
N ARG A 729 -29.02 3.71 -22.46
CA ARG A 729 -27.89 2.77 -22.37
C ARG A 729 -28.15 1.70 -21.30
N SER A 730 -27.57 0.52 -21.47
CA SER A 730 -27.61 -0.51 -20.44
C SER A 730 -26.95 -0.01 -19.15
N ALA A 731 -27.35 -0.55 -18.00
CA ALA A 731 -26.92 -0.03 -16.70
C ALA A 731 -25.38 0.00 -16.53
N SER A 732 -24.66 -0.97 -17.10
CA SER A 732 -23.20 -1.06 -17.08
C SER A 732 -22.50 -0.11 -18.05
N GLU A 733 -23.19 0.43 -19.05
CA GLU A 733 -22.65 1.32 -20.09
C GLU A 733 -23.04 2.79 -19.87
N ARG A 734 -23.72 3.10 -18.76
CA ARG A 734 -24.12 4.47 -18.40
C ARG A 734 -22.95 5.24 -17.82
N PRO A 735 -22.67 6.46 -18.33
CA PRO A 735 -21.68 7.32 -17.71
C PRO A 735 -21.95 7.58 -16.22
N LYS A 736 -20.94 7.42 -15.35
CA LYS A 736 -21.03 7.76 -13.93
C LYS A 736 -21.07 9.29 -13.77
N VAL A 737 -22.25 9.83 -13.49
CA VAL A 737 -22.47 11.27 -13.27
C VAL A 737 -23.40 11.47 -12.06
N SER A 738 -24.69 11.76 -12.25
CA SER A 738 -25.68 11.92 -11.18
C SER A 738 -26.90 11.02 -11.39
N GLY A 739 -27.44 10.48 -10.30
CA GLY A 739 -28.64 9.62 -10.32
C GLY A 739 -29.88 10.29 -10.93
N PHE A 740 -29.96 11.63 -10.88
CA PHE A 740 -31.00 12.43 -11.54
C PHE A 740 -31.11 12.16 -13.05
N LEU A 741 -30.00 11.88 -13.73
CA LEU A 741 -29.99 11.62 -15.18
C LEU A 741 -30.75 10.32 -15.54
N TYR A 742 -30.73 9.35 -14.64
CA TYR A 742 -31.19 7.98 -14.95
C TYR A 742 -32.55 7.63 -14.35
N GLY A 743 -33.02 8.36 -13.34
CA GLY A 743 -34.29 8.10 -12.67
C GLY A 743 -35.11 9.37 -12.43
N ASP A 744 -36.03 9.29 -11.46
CA ASP A 744 -36.91 10.38 -11.06
C ASP A 744 -36.38 11.13 -9.82
N GLY A 745 -35.05 11.11 -9.64
CA GLY A 745 -34.38 11.81 -8.55
C GLY A 745 -34.57 13.33 -8.63
N LEU A 746 -34.15 14.05 -7.59
CA LEU A 746 -34.10 15.51 -7.62
C LEU A 746 -32.80 15.97 -8.28
N ASN A 747 -32.89 17.05 -9.06
CA ASN A 747 -31.70 17.74 -9.55
C ASN A 747 -30.96 18.35 -8.34
N PRO A 748 -29.66 18.07 -8.16
CA PRO A 748 -28.90 18.47 -6.97
C PRO A 748 -28.65 19.98 -6.87
N PHE A 749 -28.80 20.75 -7.95
CA PHE A 749 -28.57 22.20 -7.95
C PHE A 749 -29.82 23.02 -7.58
N GLY A 750 -29.63 24.21 -7.00
CA GLY A 750 -30.70 25.12 -6.57
C GLY A 750 -31.58 25.66 -7.72
N ARG A 751 -32.82 26.07 -7.47
CA ARG A 751 -33.67 26.75 -8.47
C ARG A 751 -33.52 28.25 -8.38
N GLU A 752 -33.82 28.95 -9.47
CA GLU A 752 -33.93 30.41 -9.45
C GLU A 752 -35.00 30.86 -8.43
N GLY A 753 -34.60 31.69 -7.47
CA GLY A 753 -35.44 32.13 -6.35
C GLY A 753 -35.40 31.23 -5.10
N ASP A 754 -34.69 30.10 -5.11
CA ASP A 754 -34.37 29.33 -3.89
C ASP A 754 -33.22 30.03 -3.12
N SER A 755 -32.94 29.57 -1.88
CA SER A 755 -31.76 29.98 -1.11
C SER A 755 -30.42 29.55 -1.72
N PHE A 756 -30.43 28.73 -2.76
CA PHE A 756 -29.24 28.24 -3.46
C PHE A 756 -29.31 28.65 -4.93
N SER A 757 -28.20 29.14 -5.48
CA SER A 757 -28.14 29.51 -6.90
C SER A 757 -28.23 28.27 -7.82
N PRO A 758 -28.59 28.43 -9.11
CA PRO A 758 -28.57 27.36 -10.11
C PRO A 758 -27.19 26.71 -10.35
N ASN A 759 -26.11 27.31 -9.83
CA ASN A 759 -24.75 26.78 -9.89
C ASN A 759 -24.28 26.18 -8.54
N GLN A 760 -25.07 26.28 -7.48
CA GLN A 760 -24.74 25.74 -6.16
C GLN A 760 -25.47 24.42 -5.90
N ILE A 761 -24.71 23.45 -5.38
CA ILE A 761 -25.24 22.16 -4.93
C ILE A 761 -26.03 22.38 -3.62
N ARG A 762 -27.25 21.85 -3.57
CA ARG A 762 -28.08 21.92 -2.37
C ARG A 762 -27.51 21.04 -1.27
N LEU A 763 -27.61 21.49 -0.03
CA LEU A 763 -27.27 20.69 1.15
C LEU A 763 -28.05 19.35 1.15
N GLY A 764 -27.37 18.28 1.53
CA GLY A 764 -27.84 16.89 1.46
C GLY A 764 -27.46 16.16 0.17
N PHE A 765 -26.78 16.81 -0.78
CA PHE A 765 -26.31 16.20 -2.02
C PHE A 765 -24.79 16.24 -2.11
N GLY A 766 -24.18 15.05 -2.21
CA GLY A 766 -22.75 14.92 -2.44
C GLY A 766 -21.91 14.93 -1.17
N VAL A 767 -20.61 15.08 -1.38
CA VAL A 767 -19.56 14.97 -0.37
C VAL A 767 -18.64 16.17 -0.55
N GLU A 768 -18.36 16.87 0.54
CA GLU A 768 -17.35 17.92 0.62
C GLU A 768 -15.99 17.26 0.85
N ARG A 769 -14.98 17.73 0.12
CA ARG A 769 -13.59 17.26 0.20
C ARG A 769 -12.69 18.47 0.12
N ASP A 770 -11.52 18.35 0.73
CA ASP A 770 -10.42 19.29 0.58
C ASP A 770 -9.31 18.59 -0.22
N GLU A 771 -8.81 19.24 -1.27
CA GLU A 771 -7.82 18.69 -2.21
C GLU A 771 -6.48 18.34 -1.53
N PHE A 772 -6.18 18.98 -0.39
CA PHE A 772 -4.94 18.80 0.37
C PHE A 772 -5.16 18.13 1.73
N GLU A 773 -6.41 17.86 2.12
CA GLU A 773 -6.76 17.19 3.36
C GLU A 773 -7.77 16.06 3.13
N PRO A 774 -7.31 14.85 2.79
CA PRO A 774 -8.20 13.71 2.55
C PRO A 774 -9.11 13.36 3.75
N GLY A 775 -8.65 13.66 4.98
CA GLY A 775 -9.43 13.49 6.21
C GLY A 775 -10.63 14.44 6.34
N PHE A 776 -10.76 15.43 5.46
CA PHE A 776 -11.87 16.38 5.44
C PHE A 776 -13.11 15.85 4.71
N GLU A 777 -13.06 14.62 4.17
CA GLU A 777 -14.18 14.02 3.46
C GLU A 777 -15.43 13.89 4.36
N ARG A 778 -16.49 14.65 4.04
CA ARG A 778 -17.73 14.67 4.83
C ARG A 778 -18.96 14.98 3.98
N PRO A 779 -20.18 14.66 4.45
CA PRO A 779 -21.40 14.99 3.71
C PRO A 779 -21.55 16.51 3.55
N TRP A 780 -21.91 16.98 2.35
CA TRP A 780 -22.33 18.36 2.14
C TRP A 780 -23.68 18.59 2.82
N ALA A 781 -23.68 19.03 4.08
CA ALA A 781 -24.85 19.01 4.95
C ALA A 781 -24.98 20.27 5.81
N GLN A 782 -26.17 20.45 6.39
CA GLN A 782 -26.46 21.55 7.30
C GLN A 782 -25.59 21.47 8.56
N TYR A 783 -25.38 22.62 9.20
CA TYR A 783 -24.54 22.74 10.40
C TYR A 783 -24.97 21.80 11.54
N ASP A 784 -26.27 21.62 11.75
CA ASP A 784 -26.83 20.73 12.77
C ASP A 784 -26.54 19.24 12.50
N GLU A 785 -26.54 18.83 11.24
CA GLU A 785 -26.16 17.47 10.85
C GLU A 785 -24.65 17.26 11.00
N LEU A 786 -23.82 18.25 10.67
CA LEU A 786 -22.37 18.18 10.89
C LEU A 786 -22.01 18.13 12.39
N GLN A 787 -22.76 18.83 13.25
CA GLN A 787 -22.67 18.68 14.71
C GLN A 787 -23.05 17.27 15.15
N ARG A 788 -24.16 16.72 14.65
CA ARG A 788 -24.62 15.35 14.98
C ARG A 788 -23.59 14.29 14.60
N LEU A 789 -22.85 14.53 13.52
CA LEU A 789 -21.78 13.66 13.03
C LEU A 789 -20.43 13.89 13.73
N GLY A 790 -20.33 14.88 14.62
CA GLY A 790 -19.13 15.16 15.40
C GLY A 790 -18.06 15.97 14.66
N TYR A 791 -18.39 16.61 13.54
CA TYR A 791 -17.45 17.51 12.84
C TYR A 791 -17.40 18.89 13.49
N TYR A 792 -18.55 19.41 13.95
CA TYR A 792 -18.69 20.74 14.54
C TYR A 792 -19.07 20.71 16.03
N PRO A 793 -18.68 21.73 16.82
CA PRO A 793 -18.94 21.74 18.26
C PRO A 793 -20.43 21.86 18.57
N ASP A 794 -20.91 21.17 19.60
CA ASP A 794 -22.28 21.35 20.09
C ASP A 794 -22.39 22.69 20.85
N VAL A 795 -22.90 23.70 20.16
CA VAL A 795 -23.09 25.06 20.68
C VAL A 795 -24.01 25.09 21.91
N ARG A 796 -24.88 24.08 22.12
CA ARG A 796 -25.74 24.01 23.32
C ARG A 796 -24.96 23.69 24.59
N LEU A 797 -23.91 22.87 24.50
CA LEU A 797 -23.03 22.57 25.63
C LEU A 797 -22.17 23.78 25.99
N GLN A 798 -21.61 24.47 24.99
CA GLN A 798 -20.79 25.67 25.21
C GLN A 798 -21.58 26.82 25.84
N TYR A 799 -22.85 27.01 25.48
CA TYR A 799 -23.70 28.04 26.08
C TYR A 799 -24.07 27.74 27.54
N GLU A 800 -24.29 26.46 27.89
CA GLU A 800 -24.55 26.04 29.28
C GLU A 800 -23.28 26.12 30.14
N GLU A 801 -22.10 25.77 29.59
CA GLU A 801 -20.80 25.97 30.26
C GLU A 801 -20.46 27.45 30.46
N TRP A 802 -20.69 28.30 29.46
CA TRP A 802 -20.52 29.75 29.56
C TRP A 802 -21.49 30.39 30.57
N LYS A 803 -22.76 29.94 30.60
CA LYS A 803 -23.70 30.32 31.66
C LYS A 803 -23.22 29.92 33.05
N LYS A 804 -22.59 28.74 33.16
CA LYS A 804 -22.03 28.22 34.41
C LYS A 804 -20.83 29.05 34.86
N SER A 805 -19.94 29.44 33.94
CA SER A 805 -18.79 30.30 34.26
C SER A 805 -19.21 31.72 34.67
N LEU A 806 -20.24 32.28 34.03
CA LEU A 806 -20.85 33.55 34.44
C LEU A 806 -21.56 33.48 35.80
N SER A 807 -22.16 32.33 36.12
CA SER A 807 -22.75 32.04 37.42
C SER A 807 -21.68 32.02 38.52
N ASP A 808 -20.52 31.43 38.23
CA ASP A 808 -19.43 31.29 39.19
C ASP A 808 -18.69 32.63 39.40
N ASP A 809 -18.47 33.43 38.36
CA ASP A 809 -17.88 34.78 38.47
C ASP A 809 -18.78 35.81 39.17
N LEU A 810 -20.11 35.63 39.14
CA LEU A 810 -21.06 36.46 39.89
C LEU A 810 -21.25 36.00 41.34
N SER A 811 -20.60 34.91 41.75
CA SER A 811 -20.67 34.33 43.10
C SER A 811 -19.42 34.58 43.96
N THR A 812 -18.38 35.22 43.40
CA THR A 812 -17.25 35.84 44.11
C THR A 812 -17.44 37.34 44.24
#